data_AF-A0A9E3WYP7-F1
#
_entry.id   AF-A0A9E3WYP7-F1
#
_cell.length_a   1.000
_cell.length_b   1.000
_cell.length_c   1.000
_cell.angle_alpha   90.00
_cell.angle_beta   90.00
_cell.angle_gamma   90.00
#
_symmetry.space_group_name_H-M   'P 1'
#
loop_
_entity.id
_entity.type
_entity.pdbx_description
1 polymer ?
#
loop_
_entity_poly.entity_id
_entity_poly.type
_entity_poly.pdbx_seq_one_letter_code
_entity_poly.pdbx_strand_id
1 'polypeptide(L)'
;MSDSTKTDVRFPGIPTTADGSGTVSWVETHITQGACAYPITSSTVMGSNYAQAVANGQTNLWGEKLIFMEPESEHSTASAAEGFAVAGGRVTNFTSGQGLILMKEVLYVIAGKRLPVVFHIGARALTSQGLNVHAGHDDIMGVADTGWGLVIGKNAQAAGDLALITRRAAEDSQTPFMNAQDGFLTTHTIENVVLPEPDLMKQYIGDPNEKLTNLMNPKIPMMSGVVQNQDSYMKGKIAQRYFYDRVKPILKAAMDEYYELTGRRYDLVESYKMNDAEYAIVCMGGMAETAEVTCDYMRTEMGLKVGVVHVTSFRPFPGPEIVDALRNVKAFAVIERMDNPMGQSNPLTAEIKAAFADALVGTEGYPRIHRMPVVYSGSAGLGSRDVRPGDFIATVKNMMDEGARYFTLGIIHPLALDSSHDPDVRPAGSFSMRGHSVGGFGSVTTNKVIATIVGDLFDLYVQAYPKYGSEKKGLPTTYYMTAAEEPIRTHCEMNFVEFVPLNDVNAFSTGNPLKGLQPGGTVFMQSISTDPKSAWENIPAYARRIIREKQLRVLYLDAAGIAREVASVPDLQVRMQGIVLLGVFLKSTPFLERRNISQEELMGGVEKSLRKYFGKRSEQVIQDNLTCVRRGFAEVQEIPRTVIDEDVPAVSHPEQFKVSDIMHQGVIACRPTTPLAKLAKAMDEQHVGAIVVVDQEGNLQGLVSSTDILRARSGNGNGNGHSNGNGNGNGSSNGQTKFWADLESSQVMTANVITTTPNESLSDAMQKLVTNRIHRLVVVEQENGHKRPVGMVSAMDLTRVG
;
A
#
# COMPACT_ATOMS: atom_id res chain seq x y z
N MET A 1 10.24 -14.37 20.78
CA MET A 1 9.90 -15.32 21.85
C MET A 1 9.91 -16.71 21.23
N SER A 2 11.01 -17.45 21.39
CA SER A 2 11.09 -18.87 21.10
C SER A 2 11.01 -19.60 22.43
N ASP A 3 9.80 -19.94 22.86
CA ASP A 3 9.62 -20.92 23.93
C ASP A 3 8.71 -22.02 23.39
N SER A 4 9.35 -23.10 22.96
CA SER A 4 8.74 -24.25 22.30
C SER A 4 8.27 -25.30 23.30
N THR A 5 7.71 -24.88 24.43
CA THR A 5 6.84 -25.77 25.20
C THR A 5 5.50 -25.78 24.49
N LYS A 6 5.23 -26.81 23.68
CA LYS A 6 3.86 -27.15 23.27
C LYS A 6 3.07 -27.47 24.53
N THR A 7 2.54 -26.45 25.20
CA THR A 7 1.40 -26.60 26.09
C THR A 7 0.29 -27.23 25.26
N ASP A 8 -0.25 -28.34 25.73
CA ASP A 8 -1.40 -29.01 25.13
C ASP A 8 -2.62 -28.10 25.31
N VAL A 9 -2.72 -27.09 24.44
CA VAL A 9 -3.80 -26.10 24.45
C VAL A 9 -5.03 -26.73 23.82
N ARG A 10 -6.19 -26.51 24.44
CA ARG A 10 -7.44 -27.18 24.05
C ARG A 10 -7.88 -26.82 22.63
N PHE A 11 -7.63 -25.57 22.22
CA PHE A 11 -8.03 -25.04 20.92
C PHE A 11 -6.82 -24.38 20.22
N PRO A 12 -5.94 -25.18 19.60
CA PRO A 12 -4.73 -24.67 18.94
C PRO A 12 -5.02 -23.81 17.69
N GLY A 13 -6.24 -23.89 17.15
CA GLY A 13 -6.69 -23.23 15.93
C GLY A 13 -6.47 -24.07 14.67
N ILE A 14 -7.15 -23.69 13.58
CA ILE A 14 -7.13 -24.38 12.28
C ILE A 14 -6.11 -23.69 11.36
N PRO A 15 -4.96 -24.31 11.04
CA PRO A 15 -3.94 -23.71 10.19
C PRO A 15 -4.45 -23.45 8.77
N THR A 16 -4.22 -22.24 8.27
CA THR A 16 -4.53 -21.85 6.89
C THR A 16 -3.75 -20.59 6.51
N THR A 17 -3.78 -20.21 5.23
CA THR A 17 -3.43 -18.86 4.79
C THR A 17 -4.69 -18.01 4.63
N ALA A 18 -4.76 -16.84 5.23
CA ALA A 18 -5.87 -15.90 5.08
C ALA A 18 -5.41 -14.45 5.24
N ASP A 19 -6.21 -13.51 4.72
CA ASP A 19 -6.05 -12.08 5.02
C ASP A 19 -6.94 -11.66 6.20
N GLY A 20 -6.68 -10.48 6.78
CA GLY A 20 -7.41 -10.00 7.95
C GLY A 20 -8.91 -9.80 7.70
N SER A 21 -9.34 -9.60 6.45
CA SER A 21 -10.78 -9.62 6.10
C SER A 21 -11.34 -11.04 6.19
N GLY A 22 -10.62 -12.03 5.68
CA GLY A 22 -11.00 -13.43 5.72
C GLY A 22 -11.11 -13.98 7.14
N THR A 23 -10.20 -13.62 8.04
CA THR A 23 -10.24 -14.06 9.44
C THR A 23 -11.44 -13.48 10.20
N VAL A 24 -11.78 -12.21 9.98
CA VAL A 24 -13.00 -11.59 10.54
C VAL A 24 -14.27 -12.23 9.98
N SER A 25 -14.36 -12.42 8.66
CA SER A 25 -15.51 -13.07 8.03
C SER A 25 -15.72 -14.50 8.52
N TRP A 26 -14.63 -15.24 8.75
CA TRP A 26 -14.69 -16.56 9.37
C TRP A 26 -15.42 -16.51 10.72
N VAL A 27 -15.00 -15.63 11.63
CA VAL A 27 -15.64 -15.52 12.94
C VAL A 27 -17.10 -15.11 12.81
N GLU A 28 -17.39 -14.01 12.12
CA GLU A 28 -18.72 -13.41 12.12
C GLU A 28 -19.76 -14.28 11.41
N THR A 29 -19.40 -15.00 10.34
CA THR A 29 -20.33 -15.93 9.67
C THR A 29 -20.68 -17.16 10.51
N HIS A 30 -19.87 -17.49 11.52
CA HIS A 30 -20.17 -18.60 12.43
C HIS A 30 -20.97 -18.15 13.64
N ILE A 31 -20.76 -16.94 14.15
CA ILE A 31 -21.29 -16.54 15.46
C ILE A 31 -22.46 -15.55 15.41
N THR A 32 -22.78 -14.94 14.27
CA THR A 32 -23.84 -13.90 14.20
C THR A 32 -25.12 -14.41 13.54
N GLN A 33 -26.19 -13.63 13.65
CA GLN A 33 -27.48 -13.87 12.97
C GLN A 33 -27.63 -12.99 11.73
N GLY A 34 -26.98 -11.83 11.70
CA GLY A 34 -27.03 -10.95 10.54
C GLY A 34 -25.86 -9.98 10.45
N ALA A 35 -25.67 -9.45 9.24
CA ALA A 35 -24.79 -8.34 8.96
C ALA A 35 -25.54 -7.24 8.21
N CYS A 36 -25.34 -6.00 8.63
CA CYS A 36 -25.77 -4.81 7.88
C CYS A 36 -24.52 -4.12 7.38
N ALA A 37 -24.35 -3.95 6.07
CA ALA A 37 -23.12 -3.37 5.53
C ALA A 37 -23.37 -2.64 4.22
N TYR A 38 -22.53 -1.64 3.93
CA TYR A 38 -22.50 -0.92 2.66
C TYR A 38 -21.08 -0.96 2.09
N PRO A 39 -20.90 -1.12 0.77
CA PRO A 39 -19.59 -1.34 0.19
C PRO A 39 -18.71 -0.07 0.26
N ILE A 40 -17.68 -0.12 1.11
CA ILE A 40 -16.59 0.86 1.12
C ILE A 40 -15.23 0.17 1.22
N THR A 41 -14.28 0.56 0.38
CA THR A 41 -12.90 0.07 0.46
C THR A 41 -12.26 0.59 1.75
N SER A 42 -11.59 -0.21 2.58
CA SER A 42 -11.11 -1.59 2.36
C SER A 42 -11.94 -2.69 3.03
N SER A 43 -13.09 -2.37 3.64
CA SER A 43 -13.96 -3.36 4.32
C SER A 43 -14.89 -4.15 3.40
N THR A 44 -15.01 -3.77 2.12
CA THR A 44 -15.90 -4.43 1.15
C THR A 44 -15.73 -5.96 1.08
N VAL A 45 -14.51 -6.46 1.27
CA VAL A 45 -14.23 -7.91 1.24
C VAL A 45 -14.95 -8.63 2.38
N MET A 46 -14.98 -8.04 3.58
CA MET A 46 -15.67 -8.63 4.73
C MET A 46 -17.17 -8.76 4.48
N GLY A 47 -17.81 -7.70 3.97
CA GLY A 47 -19.22 -7.71 3.59
C GLY A 47 -19.53 -8.67 2.45
N SER A 48 -18.68 -8.73 1.43
CA SER A 48 -18.84 -9.64 0.29
C SER A 48 -18.76 -11.11 0.70
N ASN A 49 -17.81 -11.46 1.58
CA ASN A 49 -17.68 -12.80 2.11
C ASN A 49 -18.90 -13.22 2.93
N TYR A 50 -19.43 -12.32 3.77
CA TYR A 50 -20.64 -12.58 4.55
C TYR A 50 -21.88 -12.74 3.65
N ALA A 51 -22.06 -11.84 2.68
CA ALA A 51 -23.14 -11.95 1.69
C ALA A 51 -23.05 -13.26 0.90
N GLN A 52 -21.84 -13.72 0.58
CA GLN A 52 -21.62 -15.00 -0.07
C GLN A 52 -21.97 -16.19 0.84
N ALA A 53 -21.67 -16.13 2.14
CA ALA A 53 -22.09 -17.14 3.10
C ALA A 53 -23.63 -17.26 3.15
N VAL A 54 -24.33 -16.12 3.18
CA VAL A 54 -25.81 -16.07 3.10
C VAL A 54 -26.31 -16.70 1.80
N ALA A 55 -25.74 -16.32 0.65
CA ALA A 55 -26.14 -16.85 -0.65
C ALA A 55 -25.92 -18.37 -0.78
N ASN A 56 -24.92 -18.91 -0.10
CA ASN A 56 -24.64 -20.36 -0.04
C ASN A 56 -25.55 -21.10 0.95
N GLY A 57 -26.46 -20.42 1.65
CA GLY A 57 -27.35 -21.02 2.64
C GLY A 57 -26.64 -21.44 3.93
N GLN A 58 -25.49 -20.84 4.25
CA GLN A 58 -24.78 -21.10 5.49
C GLN A 58 -25.65 -20.74 6.70
N THR A 59 -25.57 -21.57 7.74
CA THR A 59 -26.16 -21.29 9.05
C THR A 59 -25.05 -20.93 10.04
N ASN A 60 -25.40 -20.17 11.08
CA ASN A 60 -24.52 -19.96 12.22
C ASN A 60 -24.36 -21.27 13.04
N LEU A 61 -23.56 -21.21 14.09
CA LEU A 61 -23.23 -22.36 14.95
C LEU A 61 -24.44 -22.95 15.70
N TRP A 62 -25.57 -22.23 15.78
CA TRP A 62 -26.83 -22.66 16.40
C TRP A 62 -27.91 -23.05 15.38
N GLY A 63 -27.54 -23.15 14.10
CA GLY A 63 -28.44 -23.63 13.05
C GLY A 63 -29.39 -22.57 12.48
N GLU A 64 -29.19 -21.29 12.82
CA GLU A 64 -29.99 -20.19 12.29
C GLU A 64 -29.45 -19.73 10.94
N LYS A 65 -30.35 -19.36 10.03
CA LYS A 65 -29.97 -18.83 8.72
C LYS A 65 -29.44 -17.40 8.87
N LEU A 66 -28.30 -17.14 8.24
CA LEU A 66 -27.70 -15.81 8.22
C LEU A 66 -28.52 -14.83 7.36
N ILE A 67 -28.54 -13.56 7.76
CA ILE A 67 -29.16 -12.45 7.00
C ILE A 67 -28.09 -11.43 6.61
N PHE A 68 -28.14 -10.91 5.38
CA PHE A 68 -27.32 -9.78 4.94
C PHE A 68 -28.23 -8.64 4.45
N MET A 69 -28.03 -7.44 4.98
CA MET A 69 -28.77 -6.24 4.58
C MET A 69 -27.82 -5.19 4.01
N GLU A 70 -28.13 -4.70 2.82
CA GLU A 70 -27.42 -3.61 2.14
C GLU A 70 -28.38 -2.41 1.91
N PRO A 71 -28.53 -1.53 2.91
CA PRO A 71 -29.21 -0.23 2.76
C PRO A 71 -28.49 0.72 1.79
N GLU A 72 -28.99 1.96 1.65
CA GLU A 72 -28.50 2.95 0.69
C GLU A 72 -27.24 3.71 1.13
N SER A 73 -26.83 3.63 2.40
CA SER A 73 -25.64 4.31 2.94
C SER A 73 -25.14 3.67 4.24
N GLU A 74 -23.90 3.98 4.63
CA GLU A 74 -23.31 3.55 5.90
C GLU A 74 -24.11 4.00 7.12
N HIS A 75 -24.65 5.22 7.12
CA HIS A 75 -25.55 5.71 8.17
C HIS A 75 -26.72 4.73 8.37
N SER A 76 -27.41 4.38 7.27
CA SER A 76 -28.57 3.48 7.30
C SER A 76 -28.20 2.05 7.65
N THR A 77 -26.97 1.61 7.34
CA THR A 77 -26.49 0.29 7.80
C THR A 77 -26.23 0.24 9.30
N ALA A 78 -25.73 1.33 9.90
CA ALA A 78 -25.62 1.43 11.35
C ALA A 78 -27.01 1.47 12.00
N SER A 79 -27.97 2.20 11.43
CA SER A 79 -29.35 2.22 11.94
C SER A 79 -30.06 0.88 11.79
N ALA A 80 -29.81 0.15 10.70
CA ALA A 80 -30.32 -1.21 10.52
C ALA A 80 -29.72 -2.17 11.56
N ALA A 81 -28.40 -2.08 11.82
CA ALA A 81 -27.75 -2.86 12.87
C ALA A 81 -28.30 -2.51 14.27
N GLU A 82 -28.54 -1.22 14.54
CA GLU A 82 -29.22 -0.78 15.75
C GLU A 82 -30.59 -1.46 15.90
N GLY A 83 -31.45 -1.38 14.88
CA GLY A 83 -32.78 -2.01 14.90
C GLY A 83 -32.71 -3.53 15.11
N PHE A 84 -31.77 -4.20 14.44
CA PHE A 84 -31.54 -5.64 14.60
C PHE A 84 -31.14 -6.01 16.03
N ALA A 85 -30.23 -5.24 16.63
CA ALA A 85 -29.75 -5.47 17.99
C ALA A 85 -30.83 -5.15 19.05
N VAL A 86 -31.61 -4.09 18.87
CA VAL A 86 -32.72 -3.75 19.79
C VAL A 86 -33.79 -4.85 19.77
N ALA A 87 -33.97 -5.56 18.64
CA ALA A 87 -34.82 -6.75 18.55
C ALA A 87 -34.21 -8.03 19.17
N GLY A 88 -33.05 -7.93 19.82
CA GLY A 88 -32.37 -9.03 20.51
C GLY A 88 -31.46 -9.88 19.62
N GLY A 89 -31.20 -9.47 18.38
CA GLY A 89 -30.37 -10.23 17.45
C GLY A 89 -28.89 -9.89 17.53
N ARG A 90 -28.03 -10.89 17.35
CA ARG A 90 -26.57 -10.69 17.23
C ARG A 90 -26.22 -10.25 15.83
N VAL A 91 -25.78 -8.99 15.70
CA VAL A 91 -25.49 -8.34 14.42
C VAL A 91 -24.05 -7.82 14.34
N THR A 92 -23.56 -7.72 13.11
CA THR A 92 -22.26 -7.14 12.76
C THR A 92 -22.35 -6.11 11.63
N ASN A 93 -21.31 -5.30 11.47
CA ASN A 93 -21.18 -4.33 10.39
C ASN A 93 -19.72 -4.24 9.94
N PHE A 94 -19.51 -3.95 8.65
CA PHE A 94 -18.20 -3.81 8.03
C PHE A 94 -18.08 -2.43 7.37
N THR A 95 -17.20 -1.56 7.86
CA THR A 95 -17.04 -0.19 7.34
C THR A 95 -15.58 0.27 7.33
N SER A 96 -15.31 1.43 6.74
CA SER A 96 -13.98 2.05 6.62
C SER A 96 -14.12 3.54 6.31
N GLY A 97 -13.14 4.35 6.70
CA GLY A 97 -12.97 5.73 6.22
C GLY A 97 -14.23 6.58 6.41
N GLN A 98 -14.69 7.19 5.31
CA GLN A 98 -15.86 8.07 5.29
C GLN A 98 -17.13 7.39 5.80
N GLY A 99 -17.26 6.09 5.55
CA GLY A 99 -18.41 5.31 5.99
C GLY A 99 -18.54 5.30 7.50
N LEU A 100 -17.43 5.17 8.23
CA LEU A 100 -17.43 5.19 9.69
C LEU A 100 -17.81 6.58 10.23
N ILE A 101 -17.32 7.65 9.61
CA ILE A 101 -17.67 9.02 9.99
C ILE A 101 -19.16 9.29 9.74
N LEU A 102 -19.70 8.79 8.63
CA LEU A 102 -21.12 8.91 8.30
C LEU A 102 -22.03 8.18 9.32
N MET A 103 -21.51 7.18 10.03
CA MET A 103 -22.22 6.49 11.11
C MET A 103 -22.20 7.23 12.46
N LYS A 104 -21.37 8.28 12.63
CA LYS A 104 -21.02 8.85 13.95
C LYS A 104 -22.23 9.18 14.83
N GLU A 105 -23.30 9.74 14.25
CA GLU A 105 -24.55 10.02 14.98
C GLU A 105 -25.17 8.73 15.56
N VAL A 106 -25.31 7.70 14.73
CA VAL A 106 -25.92 6.42 15.11
C VAL A 106 -25.08 5.67 16.13
N LEU A 107 -23.75 5.80 16.08
CA LEU A 107 -22.85 5.20 17.07
C LEU A 107 -23.18 5.67 18.50
N TYR A 108 -23.51 6.95 18.70
CA TYR A 108 -23.95 7.47 19.99
C TYR A 108 -25.26 6.83 20.45
N VAL A 109 -26.18 6.54 19.53
CA VAL A 109 -27.48 5.92 19.83
C VAL A 109 -27.30 4.47 20.24
N ILE A 110 -26.53 3.69 19.48
CA ILE A 110 -26.23 2.28 19.77
C ILE A 110 -25.57 2.15 21.14
N ALA A 111 -24.55 2.97 21.41
CA ALA A 111 -23.94 3.04 22.73
C ALA A 111 -24.98 3.45 23.77
N GLY A 112 -25.71 4.55 23.58
CA GLY A 112 -26.72 5.03 24.53
C GLY A 112 -27.76 3.97 24.93
N LYS A 113 -28.15 3.10 23.99
CA LYS A 113 -29.09 1.98 24.20
C LYS A 113 -28.47 0.71 24.78
N ARG A 114 -27.16 0.69 25.06
CA ARG A 114 -26.40 -0.44 25.62
C ARG A 114 -26.47 -1.70 24.74
N LEU A 115 -26.37 -1.51 23.43
CA LEU A 115 -26.45 -2.61 22.47
C LEU A 115 -25.05 -3.20 22.25
N PRO A 116 -24.83 -4.51 22.52
CA PRO A 116 -23.51 -5.15 22.44
C PRO A 116 -23.14 -5.56 21.01
N VAL A 117 -23.20 -4.61 20.06
CA VAL A 117 -22.81 -4.86 18.67
C VAL A 117 -21.29 -4.72 18.50
N VAL A 118 -20.74 -5.42 17.51
CA VAL A 118 -19.33 -5.27 17.11
C VAL A 118 -19.28 -4.84 15.66
N PHE A 119 -18.57 -3.76 15.38
CA PHE A 119 -18.30 -3.27 14.02
C PHE A 119 -16.83 -3.52 13.68
N HIS A 120 -16.57 -4.03 12.48
CA HIS A 120 -15.21 -4.33 12.01
C HIS A 120 -14.74 -3.27 11.03
N ILE A 121 -13.60 -2.66 11.35
CA ILE A 121 -13.11 -1.46 10.66
C ILE A 121 -11.83 -1.80 9.90
N GLY A 122 -11.85 -1.62 8.59
CA GLY A 122 -10.62 -1.50 7.79
C GLY A 122 -10.12 -0.07 7.85
N ALA A 123 -9.39 0.28 8.92
CA ALA A 123 -9.00 1.65 9.25
C ALA A 123 -8.33 2.33 8.05
N ARG A 124 -8.91 3.44 7.59
CA ARG A 124 -8.62 4.08 6.33
C ARG A 124 -8.49 5.59 6.52
N ALA A 125 -7.55 6.18 5.79
CA ALA A 125 -7.35 7.61 5.74
C ALA A 125 -8.63 8.34 5.28
N LEU A 126 -8.97 9.41 5.99
CA LEU A 126 -10.07 10.30 5.58
C LEU A 126 -9.62 11.18 4.41
N THR A 127 -10.56 11.40 3.49
CA THR A 127 -10.43 12.40 2.41
C THR A 127 -10.27 13.78 3.03
N SER A 128 -9.10 14.38 2.81
CA SER A 128 -8.76 15.74 3.23
C SER A 128 -8.40 16.58 2.01
N GLN A 129 -7.12 16.85 1.73
CA GLN A 129 -6.69 17.50 0.48
C GLN A 129 -6.89 16.63 -0.76
N GLY A 130 -7.09 15.32 -0.57
CA GLY A 130 -7.33 14.35 -1.61
C GLY A 130 -7.96 13.07 -1.06
N LEU A 131 -8.58 12.30 -1.94
CA LEU A 131 -9.12 10.98 -1.61
C LEU A 131 -7.97 9.98 -1.48
N ASN A 132 -7.94 9.24 -0.38
CA ASN A 132 -7.08 8.09 -0.23
C ASN A 132 -7.92 6.89 0.25
N VAL A 133 -7.75 5.74 -0.40
CA VAL A 133 -8.47 4.49 -0.05
C VAL A 133 -7.69 3.64 0.95
N HIS A 134 -6.44 3.99 1.21
CA HIS A 134 -5.46 3.22 1.95
C HIS A 134 -5.46 3.51 3.46
N ALA A 135 -4.62 2.80 4.22
CA ALA A 135 -4.60 2.85 5.68
C ALA A 135 -4.39 4.27 6.22
N GLY A 136 -5.16 4.60 7.24
CA GLY A 136 -5.02 5.75 8.11
C GLY A 136 -5.84 5.50 9.36
N HIS A 137 -5.49 6.14 10.48
CA HIS A 137 -6.26 6.00 11.72
C HIS A 137 -7.20 7.19 11.95
N ASP A 138 -7.31 8.09 10.98
CA ASP A 138 -8.16 9.28 11.05
C ASP A 138 -9.63 8.94 11.27
N ASP A 139 -10.11 7.85 10.68
CA ASP A 139 -11.50 7.40 10.79
C ASP A 139 -11.84 6.90 12.19
N ILE A 140 -11.07 5.96 12.72
CA ILE A 140 -11.27 5.42 14.08
C ILE A 140 -11.07 6.50 15.14
N MET A 141 -10.11 7.41 14.95
CA MET A 141 -9.90 8.53 15.88
C MET A 141 -11.02 9.57 15.75
N GLY A 142 -11.61 9.71 14.56
CA GLY A 142 -12.77 10.58 14.32
C GLY A 142 -14.04 10.16 15.07
N VAL A 143 -14.12 8.93 15.57
CA VAL A 143 -15.26 8.38 16.33
C VAL A 143 -14.90 7.86 17.72
N ALA A 144 -13.67 8.07 18.20
CA ALA A 144 -13.19 7.54 19.48
C ALA A 144 -13.91 8.13 20.72
N ASP A 145 -14.73 9.15 20.54
CA ASP A 145 -15.55 9.85 21.54
C ASP A 145 -16.99 9.31 21.64
N THR A 146 -17.38 8.36 20.79
CA THR A 146 -18.76 7.86 20.69
C THR A 146 -19.19 6.92 21.82
N GLY A 147 -18.28 6.60 22.76
CA GLY A 147 -18.56 5.70 23.88
C GLY A 147 -18.58 4.22 23.48
N TRP A 148 -17.70 3.83 22.57
CA TRP A 148 -17.45 2.46 22.11
C TRP A 148 -16.10 1.96 22.64
N GLY A 149 -15.97 0.65 22.82
CA GLY A 149 -14.65 0.02 22.88
C GLY A 149 -13.97 0.09 21.51
N LEU A 150 -12.66 0.26 21.47
CA LEU A 150 -11.88 0.34 20.24
C LEU A 150 -10.55 -0.40 20.45
N VAL A 151 -10.41 -1.53 19.76
CA VAL A 151 -9.17 -2.30 19.70
C VAL A 151 -8.64 -2.35 18.28
N ILE A 152 -7.33 -2.52 18.12
CA ILE A 152 -6.68 -2.61 16.81
C ILE A 152 -5.76 -3.83 16.74
N GLY A 153 -6.00 -4.69 15.75
CA GLY A 153 -5.13 -5.83 15.44
C GLY A 153 -3.85 -5.38 14.74
N LYS A 154 -2.71 -5.98 15.13
CA LYS A 154 -1.41 -5.74 14.48
C LYS A 154 -1.14 -6.61 13.24
N ASN A 155 -1.92 -7.66 13.02
CA ASN A 155 -1.77 -8.58 11.88
C ASN A 155 -3.07 -9.35 11.61
N ALA A 156 -3.08 -10.22 10.60
CA ALA A 156 -4.30 -10.94 10.18
C ALA A 156 -4.83 -11.91 11.26
N GLN A 157 -3.93 -12.54 12.03
CA GLN A 157 -4.27 -13.39 13.17
C GLN A 157 -5.00 -12.57 14.25
N ALA A 158 -4.40 -11.46 14.67
CA ALA A 158 -4.96 -10.60 15.71
C ALA A 158 -6.32 -10.02 15.31
N ALA A 159 -6.52 -9.66 14.03
CA ALA A 159 -7.81 -9.18 13.54
C ALA A 159 -8.94 -10.21 13.73
N GLY A 160 -8.65 -11.50 13.51
CA GLY A 160 -9.60 -12.59 13.70
C GLY A 160 -9.83 -12.91 15.18
N ASP A 161 -8.78 -13.03 15.97
CA ASP A 161 -8.89 -13.35 17.41
C ASP A 161 -9.61 -12.22 18.17
N LEU A 162 -9.29 -10.96 17.86
CA LEU A 162 -9.94 -9.80 18.45
C LEU A 162 -11.41 -9.67 18.03
N ALA A 163 -11.83 -10.23 16.89
CA ALA A 163 -13.25 -10.27 16.53
C ALA A 163 -14.06 -11.05 17.59
N LEU A 164 -13.53 -12.19 18.04
CA LEU A 164 -14.17 -12.99 19.07
C LEU A 164 -14.02 -12.38 20.47
N ILE A 165 -12.84 -11.86 20.81
CA ILE A 165 -12.59 -11.21 22.11
C ILE A 165 -13.49 -9.99 22.29
N THR A 166 -13.57 -9.10 21.30
CA THR A 166 -14.43 -7.92 21.37
C THR A 166 -15.91 -8.27 21.42
N ARG A 167 -16.35 -9.35 20.76
CA ARG A 167 -17.73 -9.83 20.90
C ARG A 167 -18.04 -10.27 22.33
N ARG A 168 -17.14 -11.03 22.96
CA ARG A 168 -17.29 -11.45 24.36
C ARG A 168 -17.35 -10.24 25.28
N ALA A 169 -16.41 -9.30 25.10
CA ALA A 169 -16.37 -8.08 25.89
C ALA A 169 -17.60 -7.21 25.68
N ALA A 170 -18.11 -7.10 24.45
CA ALA A 170 -19.30 -6.31 24.13
C ALA A 170 -20.54 -6.85 24.85
N GLU A 171 -20.78 -8.15 24.75
CA GLU A 171 -21.95 -8.82 25.34
C GLU A 171 -21.92 -8.78 26.87
N ASP A 172 -20.77 -9.07 27.47
CA ASP A 172 -20.64 -9.11 28.93
C ASP A 172 -20.68 -7.70 29.57
N SER A 173 -20.28 -6.66 28.82
CA SER A 173 -20.29 -5.27 29.29
C SER A 173 -21.50 -4.44 28.84
N GLN A 174 -22.33 -4.98 27.95
CA GLN A 174 -23.44 -4.25 27.29
C GLN A 174 -22.97 -2.93 26.65
N THR A 175 -21.76 -2.94 26.10
CA THR A 175 -21.13 -1.79 25.46
C THR A 175 -20.66 -2.20 24.07
N PRO A 176 -20.94 -1.43 23.01
CA PRO A 176 -20.53 -1.81 21.67
C PRO A 176 -19.02 -1.65 21.47
N PHE A 177 -18.45 -2.43 20.54
CA PHE A 177 -17.02 -2.46 20.26
C PHE A 177 -16.71 -2.27 18.76
N MET A 178 -15.58 -1.65 18.50
CA MET A 178 -14.92 -1.62 17.19
C MET A 178 -13.70 -2.53 17.24
N ASN A 179 -13.65 -3.49 16.32
CA ASN A 179 -12.46 -4.28 16.02
C ASN A 179 -11.82 -3.73 14.75
N ALA A 180 -10.75 -2.96 14.91
CA ALA A 180 -10.07 -2.29 13.81
C ALA A 180 -8.81 -3.06 13.35
N GLN A 181 -8.43 -2.84 12.10
CA GLN A 181 -7.19 -3.34 11.48
C GLN A 181 -6.76 -2.37 10.37
N ASP A 182 -5.46 -2.31 10.05
CA ASP A 182 -4.95 -1.37 9.04
C ASP A 182 -5.49 -1.72 7.63
N GLY A 183 -6.12 -0.74 6.97
CA GLY A 183 -6.67 -0.93 5.63
C GLY A 183 -5.61 -1.28 4.59
N PHE A 184 -5.87 -2.30 3.78
CA PHE A 184 -4.93 -2.99 2.89
C PHE A 184 -3.76 -3.69 3.58
N LEU A 185 -3.04 -3.02 4.49
CA LEU A 185 -1.84 -3.53 5.15
C LEU A 185 -2.13 -4.74 6.04
N THR A 186 -3.35 -4.85 6.57
CA THR A 186 -3.82 -6.04 7.30
C THR A 186 -5.05 -6.65 6.63
N THR A 187 -6.00 -5.82 6.16
CA THR A 187 -7.25 -6.33 5.58
C THR A 187 -7.05 -7.17 4.30
N HIS A 188 -5.94 -6.97 3.58
CA HIS A 188 -5.66 -7.64 2.29
C HIS A 188 -4.33 -8.40 2.27
N THR A 189 -3.56 -8.36 3.35
CA THR A 189 -2.29 -9.09 3.47
C THR A 189 -2.57 -10.52 3.89
N ILE A 190 -2.25 -11.48 3.03
CA ILE A 190 -2.37 -12.90 3.32
C ILE A 190 -1.20 -13.32 4.18
N GLU A 191 -1.49 -14.05 5.25
CA GLU A 191 -0.52 -14.60 6.20
C GLU A 191 -0.92 -16.00 6.59
N ASN A 192 0.03 -16.78 7.13
CA ASN A 192 -0.29 -17.99 7.87
C ASN A 192 -1.01 -17.59 9.16
N VAL A 193 -2.20 -18.12 9.35
CA VAL A 193 -3.02 -17.92 10.54
C VAL A 193 -3.57 -19.25 11.02
N VAL A 194 -4.02 -19.27 12.27
CA VAL A 194 -4.79 -20.35 12.88
C VAL A 194 -6.19 -19.83 13.19
N LEU A 195 -7.18 -20.25 12.41
CA LEU A 195 -8.56 -19.80 12.59
C LEU A 195 -9.17 -20.41 13.86
N PRO A 196 -10.01 -19.68 14.62
CA PRO A 196 -10.69 -20.26 15.78
C PRO A 196 -11.64 -21.37 15.36
N GLU A 197 -11.61 -22.49 16.07
CA GLU A 197 -12.46 -23.65 15.83
C GLU A 197 -13.94 -23.34 16.11
N PRO A 198 -14.89 -23.97 15.39
CA PRO A 198 -16.33 -23.90 15.70
C PRO A 198 -16.66 -24.19 17.17
N ASP A 199 -16.00 -25.19 17.77
CA ASP A 199 -16.25 -25.58 19.15
C ASP A 199 -15.71 -24.56 20.16
N LEU A 200 -14.54 -23.95 19.86
CA LEU A 200 -14.03 -22.81 20.62
C LEU A 200 -15.04 -21.66 20.58
N MET A 201 -15.50 -21.28 19.39
CA MET A 201 -16.44 -20.17 19.21
C MET A 201 -17.77 -20.42 19.93
N LYS A 202 -18.32 -21.64 19.87
CA LYS A 202 -19.52 -22.04 20.62
C LYS A 202 -19.32 -21.88 22.13
N GLN A 203 -18.24 -22.44 22.67
CA GLN A 203 -17.96 -22.41 24.10
C GLN A 203 -17.70 -20.98 24.59
N TYR A 204 -16.90 -20.22 23.86
CA TYR A 204 -16.41 -18.92 24.28
C TYR A 204 -17.46 -17.82 24.16
N ILE A 205 -18.33 -17.86 23.15
CA ILE A 205 -19.34 -16.80 22.95
C ILE A 205 -20.73 -17.15 23.49
N GLY A 206 -21.18 -18.40 23.36
CA GLY A 206 -22.52 -18.83 23.77
C GLY A 206 -23.66 -18.42 22.81
N ASP A 207 -24.82 -19.05 22.99
CA ASP A 207 -26.01 -18.85 22.15
C ASP A 207 -26.54 -17.41 22.25
N PRO A 208 -26.71 -16.69 21.12
CA PRO A 208 -27.23 -15.33 21.15
C PRO A 208 -28.65 -15.24 21.74
N ASN A 209 -29.48 -16.27 21.57
CA ASN A 209 -30.86 -16.28 22.08
C ASN A 209 -30.94 -16.40 23.60
N GLU A 210 -29.87 -16.88 24.25
CA GLU A 210 -29.76 -16.96 25.71
C GLU A 210 -29.05 -15.74 26.31
N LYS A 211 -28.09 -15.16 25.59
CA LYS A 211 -27.28 -14.03 26.08
C LYS A 211 -27.87 -12.66 25.82
N LEU A 212 -28.51 -12.45 24.67
CA LEU A 212 -28.94 -11.13 24.24
C LEU A 212 -30.35 -10.80 24.73
N THR A 213 -30.55 -9.54 25.11
CA THR A 213 -31.86 -9.06 25.57
C THR A 213 -32.65 -8.49 24.40
N ASN A 214 -33.84 -9.02 24.16
CA ASN A 214 -34.79 -8.43 23.21
C ASN A 214 -35.55 -7.27 23.86
N LEU A 215 -35.20 -6.05 23.47
CA LEU A 215 -35.84 -4.81 23.95
C LEU A 215 -37.19 -4.55 23.27
N MET A 216 -37.48 -5.23 22.15
CA MET A 216 -38.73 -5.16 21.38
C MET A 216 -39.66 -6.36 21.63
N ASN A 217 -39.61 -6.95 22.83
CA ASN A 217 -40.50 -8.06 23.18
C ASN A 217 -41.91 -7.54 23.52
N PRO A 218 -42.96 -7.83 22.72
CA PRO A 218 -44.31 -7.34 22.99
C PRO A 218 -44.92 -7.92 24.27
N LYS A 219 -44.37 -9.02 24.82
CA LYS A 219 -44.78 -9.58 26.10
C LYS A 219 -44.20 -8.83 27.31
N ILE A 220 -43.09 -8.12 27.12
CA ILE A 220 -42.41 -7.30 28.13
C ILE A 220 -42.15 -5.92 27.50
N PRO A 221 -43.19 -5.12 27.24
CA PRO A 221 -43.06 -3.90 26.47
C PRO A 221 -42.19 -2.88 27.19
N MET A 222 -41.25 -2.28 26.47
CA MET A 222 -40.38 -1.22 26.96
C MET A 222 -40.38 -0.04 25.98
N MET A 223 -40.21 1.17 26.51
CA MET A 223 -40.00 2.37 25.71
C MET A 223 -38.52 2.77 25.79
N SER A 224 -37.84 2.87 24.65
CA SER A 224 -36.42 3.24 24.54
C SER A 224 -36.25 4.41 23.58
N GLY A 225 -35.27 5.29 23.85
CA GLY A 225 -35.01 6.46 23.01
C GLY A 225 -36.01 7.61 23.15
N VAL A 226 -36.55 7.83 24.36
CA VAL A 226 -37.50 8.92 24.64
C VAL A 226 -36.83 10.30 24.64
N VAL A 227 -37.63 11.35 24.41
CA VAL A 227 -37.20 12.73 24.65
C VAL A 227 -37.10 12.98 26.15
N GLN A 228 -35.92 13.40 26.62
CA GLN A 228 -35.66 13.73 28.03
C GLN A 228 -35.33 15.20 28.18
N ASN A 229 -35.96 15.85 29.17
CA ASN A 229 -35.58 17.20 29.59
C ASN A 229 -34.30 17.18 30.45
N GLN A 230 -33.77 18.37 30.74
CA GLN A 230 -32.43 18.59 31.28
C GLN A 230 -32.11 17.76 32.53
N ASP A 231 -33.03 17.70 33.50
CA ASP A 231 -32.84 16.94 34.76
C ASP A 231 -32.66 15.43 34.51
N SER A 232 -33.56 14.82 33.74
CA SER A 232 -33.50 13.40 33.43
C SER A 232 -32.32 13.04 32.53
N TYR A 233 -32.00 13.89 31.56
CA TYR A 233 -30.92 13.63 30.61
C TYR A 233 -29.56 13.56 31.29
N MET A 234 -29.23 14.52 32.17
CA MET A 234 -27.97 14.50 32.90
C MET A 234 -27.85 13.24 33.77
N LYS A 235 -28.91 12.87 34.49
CA LYS A 235 -28.95 11.64 35.31
C LYS A 235 -28.70 10.40 34.46
N GLY A 236 -29.43 10.25 33.35
CA GLY A 236 -29.30 9.12 32.45
C GLY A 236 -27.91 9.05 31.81
N LYS A 237 -27.34 10.19 31.40
CA LYS A 237 -26.03 10.21 30.76
C LYS A 237 -24.89 9.87 31.72
N ILE A 238 -24.94 10.35 32.96
CA ILE A 238 -23.95 10.01 33.99
C ILE A 238 -24.12 8.57 34.48
N ALA A 239 -25.35 8.06 34.61
CA ALA A 239 -25.63 6.68 35.02
C ALA A 239 -24.99 5.62 34.10
N GLN A 240 -24.72 5.95 32.82
CA GLN A 240 -24.02 5.06 31.90
C GLN A 240 -22.59 4.69 32.37
N ARG A 241 -21.96 5.48 33.26
CA ARG A 241 -20.65 5.15 33.85
C ARG A 241 -20.64 3.78 34.52
N TYR A 242 -21.76 3.36 35.11
CA TYR A 242 -21.91 2.02 35.68
C TYR A 242 -21.50 0.89 34.70
N PHE A 243 -21.79 1.07 33.41
CA PHE A 243 -21.41 0.11 32.37
C PHE A 243 -19.95 0.34 31.93
N TYR A 244 -19.57 1.58 31.67
CA TYR A 244 -18.25 1.93 31.17
C TYR A 244 -17.11 1.57 32.12
N ASP A 245 -17.30 1.75 33.43
CA ASP A 245 -16.30 1.43 34.46
C ASP A 245 -15.99 -0.09 34.50
N ARG A 246 -16.90 -0.92 33.97
CA ARG A 246 -16.74 -2.38 33.89
C ARG A 246 -16.10 -2.85 32.60
N VAL A 247 -16.01 -2.02 31.55
CA VAL A 247 -15.52 -2.42 30.23
C VAL A 247 -14.07 -2.90 30.29
N LYS A 248 -13.19 -2.15 30.97
CA LYS A 248 -11.76 -2.48 31.09
C LYS A 248 -11.52 -3.84 31.76
N PRO A 249 -12.03 -4.12 32.97
CA PRO A 249 -11.83 -5.44 33.60
C PRO A 249 -12.49 -6.58 32.79
N ILE A 250 -13.63 -6.35 32.15
CA ILE A 250 -14.29 -7.35 31.29
C ILE A 250 -13.44 -7.66 30.05
N LEU A 251 -12.87 -6.64 29.39
CA LEU A 251 -12.02 -6.83 28.23
C LEU A 251 -10.76 -7.64 28.59
N LYS A 252 -10.13 -7.34 29.73
CA LYS A 252 -8.99 -8.14 30.23
C LYS A 252 -9.39 -9.58 30.52
N ALA A 253 -10.50 -9.79 31.22
CA ALA A 253 -10.99 -11.15 31.50
C ALA A 253 -11.30 -11.95 30.22
N ALA A 254 -11.85 -11.30 29.19
CA ALA A 254 -12.06 -11.91 27.88
C ALA A 254 -10.71 -12.30 27.23
N MET A 255 -9.71 -11.42 27.24
CA MET A 255 -8.37 -11.72 26.73
C MET A 255 -7.70 -12.88 27.50
N ASP A 256 -7.85 -12.92 28.83
CA ASP A 256 -7.30 -13.97 29.69
C ASP A 256 -7.97 -15.32 29.42
N GLU A 257 -9.30 -15.38 29.35
CA GLU A 257 -10.04 -16.61 29.00
C GLU A 257 -9.67 -17.10 27.59
N TYR A 258 -9.49 -16.19 26.63
CA TYR A 258 -9.03 -16.55 25.30
C TYR A 258 -7.63 -17.17 25.33
N TYR A 259 -6.72 -16.61 26.12
CA TYR A 259 -5.37 -17.15 26.32
C TYR A 259 -5.40 -18.53 26.96
N GLU A 260 -6.21 -18.77 27.99
CA GLU A 260 -6.34 -20.07 28.63
C GLU A 260 -6.81 -21.17 27.66
N LEU A 261 -7.72 -20.82 26.75
CA LEU A 261 -8.29 -21.77 25.80
C LEU A 261 -7.37 -22.05 24.61
N THR A 262 -6.60 -21.04 24.16
CA THR A 262 -5.91 -21.06 22.86
C THR A 262 -4.39 -20.98 22.94
N GLY A 263 -3.85 -20.56 24.08
CA GLY A 263 -2.43 -20.20 24.25
C GLY A 263 -2.02 -18.90 23.58
N ARG A 264 -2.92 -18.19 22.88
CA ARG A 264 -2.61 -16.90 22.23
C ARG A 264 -2.97 -15.75 23.16
N ARG A 265 -1.95 -15.04 23.63
CA ARG A 265 -2.09 -13.97 24.63
C ARG A 265 -2.33 -12.62 23.96
N TYR A 266 -3.32 -11.89 24.47
CA TYR A 266 -3.56 -10.49 24.18
C TYR A 266 -3.63 -9.72 25.50
N ASP A 267 -3.31 -8.43 25.47
CA ASP A 267 -3.56 -7.51 26.58
C ASP A 267 -3.90 -6.12 25.99
N LEU A 268 -4.24 -5.15 26.83
CA LEU A 268 -4.55 -3.78 26.40
C LEU A 268 -3.34 -3.10 25.76
N VAL A 269 -2.14 -3.48 26.21
CA VAL A 269 -0.84 -2.99 25.77
C VAL A 269 0.12 -4.17 25.71
N GLU A 270 0.83 -4.32 24.60
CA GLU A 270 1.85 -5.35 24.41
C GLU A 270 3.24 -4.70 24.43
N SER A 271 4.12 -5.21 25.29
CA SER A 271 5.50 -4.71 25.43
C SER A 271 6.49 -5.70 24.83
N TYR A 272 7.39 -5.21 23.99
CA TYR A 272 8.46 -5.98 23.36
C TYR A 272 9.83 -5.44 23.77
N LYS A 273 10.62 -6.28 24.44
CA LYS A 273 11.99 -5.97 24.90
C LYS A 273 12.12 -4.70 25.76
N MET A 274 11.15 -4.48 26.65
CA MET A 274 11.07 -3.28 27.52
C MET A 274 11.85 -3.40 28.84
N ASN A 275 12.22 -4.60 29.29
CA ASN A 275 12.80 -4.83 30.62
C ASN A 275 14.06 -4.01 30.92
N ASP A 276 14.91 -3.80 29.91
CA ASP A 276 16.17 -3.03 30.00
C ASP A 276 16.21 -1.86 29.00
N ALA A 277 15.08 -1.50 28.38
CA ALA A 277 15.02 -0.49 27.34
C ALA A 277 15.35 0.91 27.89
N GLU A 278 16.23 1.63 27.19
CA GLU A 278 16.52 3.05 27.45
C GLU A 278 15.67 3.97 26.58
N TYR A 279 15.25 3.48 25.41
CA TYR A 279 14.38 4.19 24.46
C TYR A 279 13.23 3.30 24.03
N ALA A 280 12.05 3.86 23.78
CA ALA A 280 10.91 3.09 23.31
C ALA A 280 10.21 3.72 22.10
N ILE A 281 9.68 2.86 21.23
CA ILE A 281 8.74 3.24 20.16
C ILE A 281 7.34 2.81 20.59
N VAL A 282 6.37 3.70 20.49
CA VAL A 282 4.96 3.44 20.81
C VAL A 282 4.13 3.58 19.54
N CYS A 283 3.33 2.59 19.18
CA CYS A 283 2.51 2.63 17.98
C CYS A 283 1.26 1.74 18.05
N MET A 284 0.39 1.87 17.05
CA MET A 284 -0.84 1.09 16.86
C MET A 284 -0.85 0.40 15.50
N GLY A 285 -1.61 -0.70 15.38
CA GLY A 285 -1.78 -1.42 14.11
C GLY A 285 -0.52 -2.14 13.60
N GLY A 286 -0.45 -2.37 12.29
CA GLY A 286 0.52 -3.30 11.70
C GLY A 286 1.97 -2.82 11.69
N MET A 287 2.20 -1.51 11.90
CA MET A 287 3.57 -1.00 11.99
C MET A 287 4.30 -1.50 13.25
N ALA A 288 3.57 -2.00 14.25
CA ALA A 288 4.15 -2.55 15.47
C ALA A 288 5.06 -3.76 15.19
N GLU A 289 4.65 -4.68 14.32
CA GLU A 289 5.48 -5.85 14.01
C GLU A 289 6.78 -5.47 13.28
N THR A 290 6.72 -4.46 12.42
CA THR A 290 7.90 -3.93 11.74
C THR A 290 8.82 -3.20 12.72
N ALA A 291 8.26 -2.47 13.69
CA ALA A 291 9.03 -1.88 14.78
C ALA A 291 9.69 -2.94 15.66
N GLU A 292 9.01 -4.06 15.96
CA GLU A 292 9.55 -5.17 16.77
C GLU A 292 10.76 -5.83 16.11
N VAL A 293 10.68 -6.18 14.82
CA VAL A 293 11.82 -6.78 14.12
C VAL A 293 12.97 -5.77 13.90
N THR A 294 12.64 -4.48 13.73
CA THR A 294 13.68 -3.43 13.68
C THR A 294 14.33 -3.20 15.04
N CYS A 295 13.57 -3.34 16.13
CA CYS A 295 14.10 -3.32 17.49
C CYS A 295 15.10 -4.47 17.70
N ASP A 296 14.82 -5.66 17.17
CA ASP A 296 15.77 -6.78 17.19
C ASP A 296 17.07 -6.42 16.49
N TYR A 297 17.01 -5.86 15.28
CA TYR A 297 18.18 -5.38 14.55
C TYR A 297 18.96 -4.30 15.32
N MET A 298 18.29 -3.26 15.83
CA MET A 298 18.95 -2.19 16.60
C MET A 298 19.64 -2.71 17.86
N ARG A 299 19.06 -3.71 18.53
CA ARG A 299 19.66 -4.32 19.72
C ARG A 299 20.85 -5.20 19.39
N THR A 300 20.76 -6.00 18.32
CA THR A 300 21.78 -6.99 17.96
C THR A 300 22.93 -6.39 17.18
N GLU A 301 22.65 -5.62 16.13
CA GLU A 301 23.66 -5.10 15.20
C GLU A 301 24.18 -3.72 15.61
N MET A 302 23.37 -2.92 16.34
CA MET A 302 23.74 -1.55 16.73
C MET A 302 24.00 -1.40 18.24
N GLY A 303 23.74 -2.44 19.05
CA GLY A 303 23.95 -2.41 20.50
C GLY A 303 23.04 -1.43 21.27
N LEU A 304 21.93 -0.99 20.66
CA LEU A 304 21.02 0.00 21.27
C LEU A 304 19.96 -0.68 22.13
N LYS A 305 19.74 -0.20 23.36
CA LYS A 305 18.69 -0.70 24.25
C LYS A 305 17.33 -0.08 23.92
N VAL A 306 16.70 -0.59 22.87
CA VAL A 306 15.37 -0.15 22.42
C VAL A 306 14.32 -1.17 22.84
N GLY A 307 13.09 -0.70 23.08
CA GLY A 307 11.90 -1.53 23.19
C GLY A 307 10.74 -0.96 22.36
N VAL A 308 9.68 -1.75 22.20
CA VAL A 308 8.47 -1.36 21.47
C VAL A 308 7.25 -1.59 22.36
N VAL A 309 6.30 -0.66 22.31
CA VAL A 309 5.01 -0.76 22.98
C VAL A 309 3.91 -0.64 21.94
N HIS A 310 3.17 -1.73 21.73
CA HIS A 310 1.98 -1.74 20.88
C HIS A 310 0.73 -1.50 21.73
N VAL A 311 -0.09 -0.53 21.33
CA VAL A 311 -1.35 -0.20 22.02
C VAL A 311 -2.49 -0.93 21.30
N THR A 312 -2.89 -2.08 21.85
CA THR A 312 -3.96 -2.90 21.30
C THR A 312 -5.33 -2.29 21.58
N SER A 313 -5.55 -1.70 22.77
CA SER A 313 -6.79 -1.01 23.13
C SER A 313 -6.59 0.49 23.18
N PHE A 314 -7.32 1.25 22.35
CA PHE A 314 -7.40 2.71 22.45
C PHE A 314 -8.57 3.14 23.34
N ARG A 315 -9.65 2.35 23.34
CA ARG A 315 -10.78 2.46 24.27
C ARG A 315 -11.15 1.08 24.81
N PRO A 316 -11.26 0.90 26.13
CA PRO A 316 -10.90 1.85 27.19
C PRO A 316 -9.40 2.18 27.16
N PHE A 317 -9.03 3.44 27.40
CA PHE A 317 -7.63 3.86 27.28
C PHE A 317 -6.76 3.25 28.40
N PRO A 318 -5.65 2.56 28.09
CA PRO A 318 -4.85 1.83 29.06
C PRO A 318 -3.75 2.70 29.68
N GLY A 319 -4.14 3.85 30.24
CA GLY A 319 -3.22 4.83 30.83
C GLY A 319 -2.23 4.24 31.85
N PRO A 320 -2.71 3.52 32.89
CA PRO A 320 -1.84 2.89 33.89
C PRO A 320 -0.83 1.90 33.30
N GLU A 321 -1.28 1.06 32.36
CA GLU A 321 -0.45 0.03 31.71
C GLU A 321 0.62 0.66 30.81
N ILE A 322 0.27 1.73 30.06
CA ILE A 322 1.24 2.47 29.26
C ILE A 322 2.29 3.14 30.15
N VAL A 323 1.86 3.79 31.24
CA VAL A 323 2.79 4.43 32.19
C VAL A 323 3.72 3.39 32.80
N ASP A 324 3.21 2.23 33.20
CA ASP A 324 4.04 1.18 33.78
C ASP A 324 5.10 0.66 32.78
N ALA A 325 4.71 0.46 31.52
CA ALA A 325 5.61 0.03 30.47
C ALA A 325 6.71 1.06 30.16
N LEU A 326 6.39 2.36 30.20
CA LEU A 326 7.28 3.43 29.73
C LEU A 326 8.02 4.17 30.84
N ARG A 327 7.62 4.09 32.12
CA ARG A 327 8.17 4.95 33.20
C ARG A 327 9.69 4.89 33.40
N ASN A 328 10.33 3.80 32.98
CA ASN A 328 11.76 3.55 33.20
C ASN A 328 12.66 3.99 32.03
N VAL A 329 12.10 4.32 30.87
CA VAL A 329 12.90 4.75 29.71
C VAL A 329 13.38 6.19 29.88
N LYS A 330 14.43 6.58 29.14
CA LYS A 330 14.90 7.97 29.06
C LYS A 330 13.96 8.81 28.20
N ALA A 331 13.55 8.25 27.07
CA ALA A 331 12.65 8.87 26.11
C ALA A 331 11.83 7.83 25.34
N PHE A 332 10.67 8.24 24.83
CA PHE A 332 9.91 7.43 23.89
C PHE A 332 9.32 8.29 22.77
N ALA A 333 9.13 7.67 21.61
CA ALA A 333 8.50 8.27 20.45
C ALA A 333 7.17 7.58 20.15
N VAL A 334 6.11 8.35 20.06
CA VAL A 334 4.78 7.87 19.65
C VAL A 334 4.64 8.09 18.15
N ILE A 335 4.51 7.00 17.39
CA ILE A 335 4.37 7.02 15.93
C ILE A 335 2.92 6.73 15.58
N GLU A 336 2.26 7.70 14.94
CA GLU A 336 0.82 7.66 14.65
C GLU A 336 0.55 7.67 13.15
N ARG A 337 -0.42 6.85 12.73
CA ARG A 337 -0.87 6.72 11.33
C ARG A 337 -1.91 7.78 10.94
N MET A 338 -1.68 9.00 11.37
CA MET A 338 -2.52 10.17 11.09
C MET A 338 -1.74 11.44 11.41
N ASP A 339 -2.29 12.59 11.03
CA ASP A 339 -1.73 13.89 11.40
C ASP A 339 -2.85 14.90 11.69
N ASN A 340 -2.86 15.45 12.91
CA ASN A 340 -3.81 16.47 13.35
C ASN A 340 -3.05 17.75 13.77
N PRO A 341 -2.65 18.60 12.81
CA PRO A 341 -1.78 19.74 13.08
C PRO A 341 -2.43 20.85 13.90
N MET A 342 -3.76 20.87 14.00
CA MET A 342 -4.50 21.84 14.84
C MET A 342 -4.69 21.34 16.27
N GLY A 343 -4.39 20.06 16.55
CA GLY A 343 -4.39 19.51 17.89
C GLY A 343 -3.11 19.87 18.65
N GLN A 344 -3.19 19.90 19.99
CA GLN A 344 -2.00 20.05 20.83
C GLN A 344 -0.97 18.93 20.59
N SER A 345 -1.46 17.75 20.25
CA SER A 345 -0.70 16.57 19.81
C SER A 345 -1.65 15.66 19.05
N ASN A 346 -1.11 14.71 18.29
CA ASN A 346 -1.92 13.63 17.73
C ASN A 346 -2.58 12.81 18.87
N PRO A 347 -3.72 12.14 18.62
CA PRO A 347 -4.58 11.59 19.66
C PRO A 347 -3.90 10.62 20.64
N LEU A 348 -3.11 9.66 20.15
CA LEU A 348 -2.42 8.71 21.04
C LEU A 348 -1.36 9.44 21.87
N THR A 349 -0.58 10.32 21.26
CA THR A 349 0.40 11.15 21.97
C THR A 349 -0.27 11.98 23.07
N ALA A 350 -1.44 12.58 22.79
CA ALA A 350 -2.17 13.40 23.74
C ALA A 350 -2.65 12.59 24.96
N GLU A 351 -3.22 11.41 24.74
CA GLU A 351 -3.72 10.53 25.79
C GLU A 351 -2.57 9.96 26.65
N ILE A 352 -1.43 9.62 26.04
CA ILE A 352 -0.24 9.18 26.78
C ILE A 352 0.29 10.32 27.65
N LYS A 353 0.35 11.55 27.13
CA LYS A 353 0.75 12.73 27.92
C LYS A 353 -0.18 12.95 29.12
N ALA A 354 -1.50 12.80 28.92
CA ALA A 354 -2.48 12.88 30.00
C ALA A 354 -2.28 11.78 31.05
N ALA A 355 -2.08 10.53 30.63
CA ALA A 355 -1.81 9.40 31.53
C ALA A 355 -0.56 9.61 32.41
N PHE A 356 0.51 10.16 31.83
CA PHE A 356 1.71 10.53 32.60
C PHE A 356 1.45 11.70 33.56
N ALA A 357 0.63 12.67 33.18
CA ALA A 357 0.24 13.75 34.08
C ALA A 357 -0.56 13.22 35.29
N ASP A 358 -1.50 12.31 35.07
CA ASP A 358 -2.25 11.62 36.12
C ASP A 358 -1.33 10.84 37.07
N ALA A 359 -0.37 10.11 36.52
CA ALA A 359 0.60 9.37 37.31
C ALA A 359 1.53 10.27 38.16
N LEU A 360 1.91 11.45 37.64
CA LEU A 360 2.73 12.43 38.36
C LEU A 360 2.00 13.06 39.55
N VAL A 361 0.70 13.32 39.41
CA VAL A 361 -0.12 13.87 40.51
C VAL A 361 -0.60 12.81 41.50
N GLY A 362 -0.30 11.53 41.24
CA GLY A 362 -0.59 10.41 42.13
C GLY A 362 -2.05 9.94 42.06
N THR A 363 -2.70 10.04 40.89
CA THR A 363 -4.05 9.52 40.67
C THR A 363 -4.15 8.03 41.02
N GLU A 364 -5.24 7.64 41.68
CA GLU A 364 -5.47 6.25 42.10
C GLU A 364 -5.45 5.30 40.88
N GLY A 365 -4.83 4.12 41.05
CA GLY A 365 -4.69 3.12 40.00
C GLY A 365 -3.50 3.32 39.05
N TYR A 366 -2.81 4.48 39.09
CA TYR A 366 -1.60 4.71 38.29
C TYR A 366 -0.33 4.31 39.04
N PRO A 367 0.72 3.85 38.32
CA PRO A 367 2.04 3.66 38.90
C PRO A 367 2.60 4.97 39.45
N ARG A 368 3.20 4.94 40.64
CA ARG A 368 3.90 6.11 41.19
C ARG A 368 5.15 6.41 40.36
N ILE A 369 5.25 7.64 39.88
CA ILE A 369 6.40 8.16 39.14
C ILE A 369 6.80 9.53 39.68
N HIS A 370 8.08 9.88 39.54
CA HIS A 370 8.62 11.17 39.99
C HIS A 370 9.10 12.06 38.83
N ARG A 371 9.12 11.50 37.62
CA ARG A 371 9.47 12.19 36.38
C ARG A 371 8.71 11.56 35.22
N MET A 372 8.50 12.35 34.20
CA MET A 372 8.01 11.88 32.90
C MET A 372 9.22 11.70 31.96
N PRO A 373 9.35 10.55 31.26
CA PRO A 373 10.30 10.41 30.17
C PRO A 373 10.06 11.46 29.08
N VAL A 374 11.10 11.78 28.32
CA VAL A 374 10.96 12.75 27.24
C VAL A 374 10.09 12.17 26.12
N VAL A 375 9.03 12.89 25.75
CA VAL A 375 8.06 12.45 24.75
C VAL A 375 8.36 13.07 23.39
N TYR A 376 8.47 12.23 22.39
CA TYR A 376 8.54 12.58 20.98
C TYR A 376 7.28 12.10 20.25
N SER A 377 6.90 12.77 19.17
CA SER A 377 5.71 12.46 18.38
C SER A 377 6.06 12.45 16.89
N GLY A 378 5.64 11.41 16.17
CA GLY A 378 5.92 11.25 14.75
C GLY A 378 4.66 10.91 13.97
N SER A 379 4.44 11.59 12.84
CA SER A 379 3.39 11.23 11.88
C SER A 379 3.99 10.39 10.76
N ALA A 380 3.44 9.20 10.52
CA ALA A 380 3.99 8.23 9.57
C ALA A 380 2.91 7.32 8.97
N GLY A 381 3.12 6.83 7.75
CA GLY A 381 2.27 5.78 7.18
C GLY A 381 0.85 6.16 6.80
N LEU A 382 0.53 7.46 6.75
CA LEU A 382 -0.73 7.99 6.26
C LEU A 382 -0.95 7.55 4.81
N GLY A 383 -2.14 7.05 4.49
CA GLY A 383 -2.47 6.58 3.16
C GLY A 383 -1.66 5.36 2.71
N SER A 384 -1.34 4.44 3.63
CA SER A 384 -0.40 3.32 3.44
C SER A 384 0.94 3.71 2.84
N ARG A 385 1.43 4.93 3.13
CA ARG A 385 2.85 5.21 2.92
C ARG A 385 3.68 4.20 3.72
N ASP A 386 4.78 3.73 3.16
CA ASP A 386 5.62 2.77 3.87
C ASP A 386 6.22 3.39 5.14
N VAL A 387 6.24 2.60 6.21
CA VAL A 387 7.04 2.86 7.41
C VAL A 387 8.02 1.71 7.51
N ARG A 388 9.29 2.01 7.25
CA ARG A 388 10.34 1.03 7.01
C ARG A 388 11.27 0.89 8.22
N PRO A 389 12.11 -0.15 8.29
CA PRO A 389 13.13 -0.27 9.33
C PRO A 389 13.99 1.00 9.49
N GLY A 390 14.41 1.61 8.38
CA GLY A 390 15.18 2.86 8.43
C GLY A 390 14.45 4.02 9.14
N ASP A 391 13.12 4.09 9.05
CA ASP A 391 12.33 5.14 9.70
C ASP A 391 12.29 4.97 11.24
N PHE A 392 12.23 3.73 11.72
CA PHE A 392 12.31 3.43 13.16
C PHE A 392 13.73 3.65 13.71
N ILE A 393 14.76 3.33 12.93
CA ILE A 393 16.15 3.64 13.29
C ILE A 393 16.36 5.14 13.38
N ALA A 394 15.86 5.91 12.40
CA ALA A 394 15.91 7.37 12.40
C ALA A 394 15.19 7.97 13.62
N THR A 395 14.02 7.40 13.98
CA THR A 395 13.26 7.78 15.17
C THR A 395 14.08 7.64 16.44
N VAL A 396 14.75 6.49 16.65
CA VAL A 396 15.57 6.25 17.84
C VAL A 396 16.78 7.18 17.87
N LYS A 397 17.46 7.38 16.74
CA LYS A 397 18.58 8.33 16.64
C LYS A 397 18.14 9.75 17.01
N ASN A 398 17.01 10.21 16.50
CA ASN A 398 16.46 11.53 16.86
C ASN A 398 16.20 11.66 18.37
N MET A 399 15.76 10.58 19.05
CA MET A 399 15.62 10.59 20.51
C MET A 399 16.97 10.65 21.25
N MET A 400 17.97 9.92 20.75
CA MET A 400 19.32 9.89 21.33
C MET A 400 20.04 11.23 21.18
N ASP A 401 19.84 11.91 20.06
CA ASP A 401 20.46 13.19 19.73
C ASP A 401 19.70 14.39 20.32
N GLU A 402 18.66 14.13 21.12
CA GLU A 402 17.76 15.14 21.68
C GLU A 402 17.16 16.08 20.62
N GLY A 403 16.83 15.51 19.46
CA GLY A 403 16.40 16.24 18.26
C GLY A 403 14.95 16.75 18.31
N ALA A 404 14.30 16.81 17.14
CA ALA A 404 12.99 17.42 17.00
C ALA A 404 11.92 16.66 17.78
N ARG A 405 11.16 17.38 18.62
CA ARG A 405 10.06 16.81 19.44
C ARG A 405 8.91 16.28 18.60
N TYR A 406 8.66 16.91 17.46
CA TYR A 406 7.72 16.46 16.44
C TYR A 406 8.46 16.29 15.12
N PHE A 407 8.15 15.23 14.37
CA PHE A 407 8.77 14.93 13.08
C PHE A 407 7.83 14.12 12.17
N THR A 408 8.23 13.93 10.92
CA THR A 408 7.55 13.02 9.98
C THR A 408 8.49 11.94 9.47
N LEU A 409 7.93 10.82 8.99
CA LEU A 409 8.69 9.69 8.45
C LEU A 409 8.20 9.34 7.03
N GLY A 410 9.10 8.78 6.20
CA GLY A 410 8.76 8.25 4.88
C GLY A 410 8.42 9.28 3.79
N ILE A 411 8.57 10.58 4.04
CA ILE A 411 8.29 11.67 3.08
C ILE A 411 9.44 12.67 2.99
N ILE A 412 9.53 13.40 1.88
CA ILE A 412 10.45 14.53 1.75
C ILE A 412 9.75 15.77 2.31
N HIS A 413 10.19 16.22 3.48
CA HIS A 413 9.61 17.37 4.18
C HIS A 413 10.66 18.01 5.12
N PRO A 414 10.61 19.32 5.43
CA PRO A 414 11.52 19.93 6.40
C PRO A 414 11.49 19.34 7.82
N LEU A 415 10.40 18.65 8.16
CA LEU A 415 10.24 17.94 9.45
C LEU A 415 10.61 16.45 9.36
N ALA A 416 11.00 15.96 8.18
CA ALA A 416 11.30 14.56 7.98
C ALA A 416 12.64 14.19 8.61
N LEU A 417 12.69 13.03 9.29
CA LEU A 417 13.95 12.45 9.73
C LEU A 417 14.68 11.77 8.56
N ASP A 418 16.01 11.78 8.59
CA ASP A 418 16.81 11.04 7.61
C ASP A 418 16.79 9.53 7.92
N SER A 419 16.14 8.76 7.05
CA SER A 419 16.06 7.30 7.09
C SER A 419 16.96 6.61 6.05
N SER A 420 18.09 7.23 5.70
CA SER A 420 19.06 6.71 4.72
C SER A 420 19.60 5.30 5.02
N HIS A 421 19.69 4.91 6.30
CA HIS A 421 20.05 3.55 6.70
C HIS A 421 18.82 2.65 6.84
N ASP A 422 18.49 1.91 5.78
CA ASP A 422 17.34 0.98 5.75
C ASP A 422 17.82 -0.48 5.55
N PRO A 423 18.05 -1.23 6.64
CA PRO A 423 18.58 -2.59 6.58
C PRO A 423 17.54 -3.63 6.15
N ASP A 424 18.02 -4.79 5.68
CA ASP A 424 17.18 -5.97 5.50
C ASP A 424 16.95 -6.63 6.87
N VAL A 425 15.69 -6.63 7.31
CA VAL A 425 15.26 -7.23 8.59
C VAL A 425 14.35 -8.44 8.38
N ARG A 426 14.26 -8.96 7.16
CA ARG A 426 13.51 -10.19 6.89
C ARG A 426 14.18 -11.37 7.61
N PRO A 427 13.42 -12.44 7.93
CA PRO A 427 14.01 -13.66 8.46
C PRO A 427 15.16 -14.17 7.58
N ALA A 428 16.21 -14.72 8.20
CA ALA A 428 17.33 -15.28 7.45
C ALA A 428 16.85 -16.40 6.50
N GLY A 429 17.38 -16.44 5.27
CA GLY A 429 16.99 -17.43 4.28
C GLY A 429 15.61 -17.20 3.62
N SER A 430 14.95 -16.08 3.92
CA SER A 430 13.72 -15.64 3.25
C SER A 430 13.87 -15.58 1.73
N PHE A 431 12.76 -15.82 1.04
CA PHE A 431 12.65 -15.67 -0.40
C PHE A 431 11.47 -14.76 -0.72
N SER A 432 11.77 -13.59 -1.26
CA SER A 432 10.81 -12.55 -1.60
C SER A 432 10.69 -12.35 -3.10
N MET A 433 9.46 -12.17 -3.54
CA MET A 433 9.05 -11.92 -4.91
C MET A 433 8.39 -10.55 -5.02
N ARG A 434 8.85 -9.72 -5.97
CA ARG A 434 8.11 -8.52 -6.41
C ARG A 434 7.74 -8.63 -7.86
N GLY A 435 6.48 -8.95 -8.12
CA GLY A 435 5.96 -9.04 -9.47
C GLY A 435 5.46 -7.71 -10.02
N HIS A 436 5.74 -7.48 -11.29
CA HIS A 436 5.23 -6.34 -12.07
C HIS A 436 4.25 -6.86 -13.11
N SER A 437 3.01 -6.37 -13.03
CA SER A 437 1.91 -6.81 -13.88
C SER A 437 1.08 -5.63 -14.35
N VAL A 438 0.07 -5.91 -15.17
CA VAL A 438 -0.93 -4.93 -15.62
C VAL A 438 -2.28 -5.22 -14.96
N GLY A 439 -3.00 -4.16 -14.57
CA GLY A 439 -4.35 -4.28 -14.02
C GLY A 439 -5.28 -5.04 -14.97
N GLY A 440 -5.89 -6.12 -14.49
CA GLY A 440 -6.75 -7.02 -15.27
C GLY A 440 -6.13 -8.38 -15.61
N PHE A 441 -4.81 -8.56 -15.38
CA PHE A 441 -4.10 -9.81 -15.70
C PHE A 441 -4.25 -10.92 -14.65
N GLY A 442 -5.00 -10.68 -13.58
CA GLY A 442 -5.23 -11.67 -12.51
C GLY A 442 -4.07 -11.82 -11.51
N SER A 443 -3.06 -10.96 -11.57
CA SER A 443 -1.84 -11.02 -10.72
C SER A 443 -2.11 -11.10 -9.21
N VAL A 444 -3.13 -10.38 -8.71
CA VAL A 444 -3.53 -10.47 -7.30
C VAL A 444 -3.94 -11.90 -6.95
N THR A 445 -4.86 -12.50 -7.72
CA THR A 445 -5.31 -13.88 -7.50
C THR A 445 -4.15 -14.86 -7.64
N THR A 446 -3.30 -14.68 -8.64
CA THR A 446 -2.08 -15.49 -8.82
C THR A 446 -1.19 -15.42 -7.60
N ASN A 447 -0.93 -14.23 -7.06
CA ASN A 447 -0.10 -14.05 -5.88
C ASN A 447 -0.69 -14.79 -4.67
N LYS A 448 -2.02 -14.71 -4.48
CA LYS A 448 -2.72 -15.46 -3.43
C LYS A 448 -2.51 -16.98 -3.60
N VAL A 449 -2.70 -17.49 -4.82
CA VAL A 449 -2.54 -18.92 -5.12
C VAL A 449 -1.10 -19.39 -4.91
N ILE A 450 -0.10 -18.63 -5.37
CA ILE A 450 1.31 -18.96 -5.13
C ILE A 450 1.60 -18.99 -3.63
N ALA A 451 1.19 -17.98 -2.88
CA ALA A 451 1.41 -17.92 -1.43
C ALA A 451 0.77 -19.13 -0.71
N THR A 452 -0.49 -19.44 -0.99
CA THR A 452 -1.17 -20.60 -0.40
C THR A 452 -0.49 -21.92 -0.76
N ILE A 453 -0.08 -22.11 -2.02
CA ILE A 453 0.65 -23.32 -2.43
C ILE A 453 1.98 -23.43 -1.71
N VAL A 454 2.73 -22.32 -1.61
CA VAL A 454 4.03 -22.32 -0.94
C VAL A 454 3.88 -22.64 0.55
N GLY A 455 2.89 -22.04 1.22
CA GLY A 455 2.59 -22.32 2.62
C GLY A 455 2.15 -23.77 2.85
N ASP A 456 1.16 -24.25 2.08
CA ASP A 456 0.58 -25.60 2.24
C ASP A 456 1.56 -26.72 1.84
N LEU A 457 2.43 -26.50 0.84
CA LEU A 457 3.31 -27.55 0.30
C LEU A 457 4.67 -27.61 0.99
N PHE A 458 5.27 -26.46 1.32
CA PHE A 458 6.64 -26.40 1.84
C PHE A 458 6.72 -26.13 3.34
N ASP A 459 5.58 -26.01 4.02
CA ASP A 459 5.48 -25.70 5.46
C ASP A 459 6.30 -24.44 5.79
N LEU A 460 6.04 -23.38 5.04
CA LEU A 460 6.68 -22.08 5.18
C LEU A 460 5.67 -21.04 5.65
N TYR A 461 6.17 -20.06 6.39
CA TYR A 461 5.44 -18.82 6.62
C TYR A 461 5.47 -18.00 5.34
N VAL A 462 4.30 -17.58 4.89
CA VAL A 462 4.10 -16.74 3.73
C VAL A 462 3.43 -15.45 4.14
N GLN A 463 3.84 -14.36 3.48
CA GLN A 463 3.15 -13.09 3.54
C GLN A 463 2.98 -12.59 2.11
N ALA A 464 1.76 -12.27 1.69
CA ALA A 464 1.51 -11.84 0.32
C ALA A 464 0.47 -10.72 0.25
N TYR A 465 0.80 -9.64 -0.45
CA TYR A 465 -0.06 -8.48 -0.57
C TYR A 465 0.17 -7.77 -1.92
N PRO A 466 -0.89 -7.27 -2.56
CA PRO A 466 -0.76 -6.45 -3.76
C PRO A 466 -0.63 -4.96 -3.43
N LYS A 467 -0.01 -4.21 -4.34
CA LYS A 467 -0.07 -2.74 -4.37
C LYS A 467 -1.22 -2.32 -5.28
N TYR A 468 -2.29 -1.86 -4.65
CA TYR A 468 -3.44 -1.32 -5.37
C TYR A 468 -3.17 0.13 -5.79
N GLY A 469 -3.37 0.43 -7.07
CA GLY A 469 -3.44 1.80 -7.59
C GLY A 469 -4.89 2.30 -7.64
N SER A 470 -5.07 3.56 -8.02
CA SER A 470 -6.39 4.18 -8.20
C SER A 470 -7.17 3.63 -9.39
N GLU A 471 -6.50 3.00 -10.34
CA GLU A 471 -7.05 2.64 -11.65
C GLU A 471 -7.45 1.17 -11.75
N LYS A 472 -8.62 0.92 -12.37
CA LYS A 472 -9.23 -0.42 -12.40
C LYS A 472 -8.59 -1.39 -13.39
N LYS A 473 -8.01 -0.93 -14.51
CA LYS A 473 -7.41 -1.77 -15.56
C LYS A 473 -6.32 -1.02 -16.33
N GLY A 474 -5.39 -1.77 -16.91
CA GLY A 474 -4.46 -1.27 -17.94
C GLY A 474 -3.21 -0.56 -17.43
N LEU A 475 -3.11 -0.23 -16.14
CA LEU A 475 -1.91 0.39 -15.57
C LEU A 475 -1.03 -0.62 -14.83
N PRO A 476 0.28 -0.31 -14.67
CA PRO A 476 1.20 -1.13 -13.91
C PRO A 476 0.71 -1.35 -12.47
N THR A 477 0.74 -2.60 -12.02
CA THR A 477 0.47 -3.01 -10.65
C THR A 477 1.62 -3.86 -10.16
N THR A 478 2.00 -3.64 -8.91
CA THR A 478 3.03 -4.43 -8.25
C THR A 478 2.38 -5.34 -7.22
N TYR A 479 2.92 -6.53 -7.03
CA TYR A 479 2.51 -7.42 -5.94
C TYR A 479 3.73 -8.04 -5.29
N TYR A 480 3.57 -8.37 -4.02
CA TYR A 480 4.64 -8.78 -3.14
C TYR A 480 4.29 -10.12 -2.51
N MET A 481 5.28 -10.99 -2.40
CA MET A 481 5.19 -12.19 -1.57
C MET A 481 6.55 -12.46 -0.93
N THR A 482 6.55 -12.90 0.32
CA THR A 482 7.72 -13.42 1.02
C THR A 482 7.38 -14.80 1.54
N ALA A 483 8.32 -15.73 1.45
CA ALA A 483 8.27 -17.02 2.11
C ALA A 483 9.51 -17.19 3.00
N ALA A 484 9.32 -17.70 4.21
CA ALA A 484 10.36 -17.86 5.21
C ALA A 484 10.08 -19.06 6.13
N GLU A 485 11.12 -19.55 6.81
CA GLU A 485 10.99 -20.61 7.83
C GLU A 485 10.47 -20.07 9.17
N GLU A 486 10.56 -18.76 9.38
CA GLU A 486 10.08 -18.06 10.57
C GLU A 486 8.97 -17.06 10.21
N PRO A 487 8.12 -16.66 11.18
CA PRO A 487 7.08 -15.66 10.96
C PRO A 487 7.61 -14.35 10.35
N ILE A 488 6.94 -13.87 9.30
CA ILE A 488 7.29 -12.62 8.59
C ILE A 488 6.58 -11.46 9.27
N ARG A 489 7.34 -10.47 9.75
CA ARG A 489 6.84 -9.35 10.59
C ARG A 489 7.01 -7.98 9.94
N THR A 490 7.25 -7.93 8.64
CA THR A 490 7.52 -6.71 7.87
C THR A 490 6.32 -6.27 7.04
N HIS A 491 5.66 -5.17 7.42
CA HIS A 491 4.44 -4.65 6.78
C HIS A 491 4.73 -3.39 5.94
N CYS A 492 5.70 -3.51 5.03
CA CYS A 492 6.15 -2.42 4.15
C CYS A 492 6.65 -2.97 2.81
N GLU A 493 6.71 -2.13 1.77
CA GLU A 493 7.24 -2.53 0.46
C GLU A 493 8.66 -3.13 0.53
N MET A 494 8.90 -4.14 -0.30
CA MET A 494 10.16 -4.89 -0.29
C MET A 494 11.26 -4.15 -1.07
N ASN A 495 12.33 -3.78 -0.36
CA ASN A 495 13.57 -3.26 -0.97
C ASN A 495 14.57 -4.38 -1.30
N PHE A 496 14.38 -5.58 -0.74
CA PHE A 496 15.24 -6.73 -0.94
C PHE A 496 14.36 -7.86 -1.47
N VAL A 497 14.67 -8.35 -2.68
CA VAL A 497 13.93 -9.45 -3.32
C VAL A 497 14.86 -10.38 -4.08
N GLU A 498 14.47 -11.63 -4.19
CA GLU A 498 15.22 -12.69 -4.86
C GLU A 498 14.63 -13.03 -6.24
N PHE A 499 13.33 -12.73 -6.44
CA PHE A 499 12.62 -13.00 -7.69
C PHE A 499 11.78 -11.81 -8.18
N VAL A 500 11.92 -11.46 -9.45
CA VAL A 500 11.13 -10.40 -10.10
C VAL A 500 10.46 -10.94 -11.36
N PRO A 501 9.17 -11.31 -11.32
CA PRO A 501 8.44 -11.64 -12.52
C PRO A 501 7.85 -10.40 -13.21
N LEU A 502 8.08 -10.29 -14.51
CA LEU A 502 7.57 -9.27 -15.39
C LEU A 502 6.53 -9.89 -16.31
N ASN A 503 5.26 -9.70 -15.98
CA ASN A 503 4.16 -10.13 -16.86
C ASN A 503 4.09 -9.28 -18.15
N ASP A 504 4.72 -8.10 -18.14
CA ASP A 504 4.89 -7.25 -19.31
C ASP A 504 6.28 -6.58 -19.25
N VAL A 505 7.06 -6.72 -20.33
CA VAL A 505 8.39 -6.09 -20.47
C VAL A 505 8.34 -4.56 -20.51
N ASN A 506 7.18 -3.97 -20.81
CA ASN A 506 6.95 -2.52 -20.72
C ASN A 506 7.18 -1.96 -19.31
N ALA A 507 7.25 -2.80 -18.27
CA ALA A 507 7.66 -2.40 -16.92
C ALA A 507 9.03 -1.68 -16.91
N PHE A 508 9.94 -1.99 -17.84
CA PHE A 508 11.22 -1.28 -17.96
C PHE A 508 11.08 0.14 -18.51
N SER A 509 9.99 0.45 -19.20
CA SER A 509 9.69 1.78 -19.75
C SER A 509 9.05 2.70 -18.72
N THR A 510 8.37 2.15 -17.71
CA THR A 510 7.68 2.91 -16.67
C THR A 510 8.50 3.07 -15.39
N GLY A 511 9.58 2.29 -15.23
CA GLY A 511 10.49 2.41 -14.10
C GLY A 511 11.61 1.37 -14.15
N ASN A 512 12.34 1.22 -13.04
CA ASN A 512 13.37 0.18 -12.89
C ASN A 512 12.81 -1.01 -12.09
N PRO A 513 12.31 -2.08 -12.75
CA PRO A 513 11.77 -3.23 -12.05
C PRO A 513 12.83 -4.07 -11.32
N LEU A 514 14.12 -3.87 -11.60
CA LEU A 514 15.25 -4.58 -10.97
C LEU A 514 15.73 -3.91 -9.66
N LYS A 515 15.14 -2.77 -9.27
CA LYS A 515 15.52 -2.05 -8.04
C LYS A 515 15.36 -2.96 -6.82
N GLY A 516 16.42 -3.22 -6.06
CA GLY A 516 16.34 -4.06 -4.86
C GLY A 516 16.44 -5.58 -5.10
N LEU A 517 16.51 -6.02 -6.36
CA LEU A 517 16.82 -7.41 -6.68
C LEU A 517 18.25 -7.72 -6.22
N GLN A 518 18.40 -8.78 -5.42
CA GLN A 518 19.67 -9.18 -4.83
C GLN A 518 20.65 -9.72 -5.89
N PRO A 519 21.97 -9.60 -5.69
CA PRO A 519 22.95 -10.26 -6.54
C PRO A 519 22.67 -11.76 -6.68
N GLY A 520 22.79 -12.31 -7.88
CA GLY A 520 22.41 -13.70 -8.19
C GLY A 520 20.89 -13.97 -8.25
N GLY A 521 20.06 -12.96 -8.01
CA GLY A 521 18.60 -13.07 -8.08
C GLY A 521 18.10 -13.33 -9.50
N THR A 522 16.82 -13.70 -9.61
CA THR A 522 16.21 -14.14 -10.86
C THR A 522 15.16 -13.14 -11.34
N VAL A 523 15.19 -12.78 -12.62
CA VAL A 523 14.12 -12.06 -13.30
C VAL A 523 13.41 -13.02 -14.27
N PHE A 524 12.08 -13.05 -14.22
CA PHE A 524 11.27 -13.72 -15.25
C PHE A 524 10.66 -12.67 -16.18
N MET A 525 10.65 -12.93 -17.47
CA MET A 525 10.13 -12.04 -18.51
C MET A 525 9.13 -12.78 -19.40
N GLN A 526 7.94 -12.21 -19.54
CA GLN A 526 7.01 -12.57 -20.60
C GLN A 526 7.64 -12.26 -21.97
N SER A 527 7.85 -13.28 -22.81
CA SER A 527 8.45 -13.13 -24.14
C SER A 527 7.90 -14.14 -25.13
N ILE A 528 7.55 -13.67 -26.33
CA ILE A 528 7.17 -14.53 -27.47
C ILE A 528 8.38 -15.12 -28.20
N SER A 529 9.58 -14.61 -27.93
CA SER A 529 10.79 -15.07 -28.60
C SER A 529 11.24 -16.41 -28.03
N THR A 530 11.61 -17.35 -28.90
CA THR A 530 12.20 -18.64 -28.54
C THR A 530 13.73 -18.64 -28.65
N ASP A 531 14.31 -17.59 -29.24
CA ASP A 531 15.74 -17.40 -29.38
C ASP A 531 16.29 -16.56 -28.19
N PRO A 532 17.27 -17.07 -27.41
CA PRO A 532 17.81 -16.35 -26.26
C PRO A 532 18.39 -14.98 -26.59
N LYS A 533 18.99 -14.82 -27.78
CA LYS A 533 19.61 -13.55 -28.19
C LYS A 533 18.55 -12.50 -28.47
N SER A 534 17.51 -12.85 -29.23
CA SER A 534 16.35 -11.97 -29.44
C SER A 534 15.65 -11.61 -28.13
N ALA A 535 15.49 -12.56 -27.19
CA ALA A 535 14.93 -12.27 -25.87
C ALA A 535 15.80 -11.29 -25.07
N TRP A 536 17.13 -11.41 -25.16
CA TRP A 536 18.08 -10.51 -24.50
C TRP A 536 18.06 -9.08 -25.07
N GLU A 537 17.98 -8.95 -26.39
CA GLU A 537 17.97 -7.65 -27.09
C GLU A 537 16.74 -6.80 -26.73
N ASN A 538 15.62 -7.42 -26.37
CA ASN A 538 14.39 -6.74 -25.93
C ASN A 538 14.50 -6.08 -24.55
N ILE A 539 15.51 -6.42 -23.74
CA ILE A 539 15.74 -5.79 -22.44
C ILE A 539 16.51 -4.49 -22.64
N PRO A 540 16.07 -3.33 -22.10
CA PRO A 540 16.78 -2.06 -22.29
C PRO A 540 18.23 -2.08 -21.79
N ALA A 541 19.09 -1.28 -22.43
CA ALA A 541 20.54 -1.27 -22.15
C ALA A 541 20.89 -1.06 -20.67
N TYR A 542 20.19 -0.14 -19.98
CA TYR A 542 20.42 0.11 -18.55
C TYR A 542 20.12 -1.14 -17.69
N ALA A 543 19.08 -1.90 -18.05
CA ALA A 543 18.68 -3.10 -17.33
C ALA A 543 19.64 -4.26 -17.63
N ARG A 544 20.11 -4.39 -18.88
CA ARG A 544 21.17 -5.33 -19.25
C ARG A 544 22.46 -5.09 -18.45
N ARG A 545 22.83 -3.81 -18.24
CA ARG A 545 23.96 -3.43 -17.37
C ARG A 545 23.76 -3.96 -15.94
N ILE A 546 22.61 -3.69 -15.33
CA ILE A 546 22.28 -4.17 -13.97
C ILE A 546 22.31 -5.70 -13.89
N ILE A 547 21.75 -6.39 -14.89
CA ILE A 547 21.74 -7.86 -14.95
C ILE A 547 23.16 -8.43 -14.96
N ARG A 548 24.08 -7.81 -15.71
CA ARG A 548 25.49 -8.22 -15.73
C ARG A 548 26.18 -7.92 -14.40
N GLU A 549 26.08 -6.68 -13.92
CA GLU A 549 26.73 -6.23 -12.68
C GLU A 549 26.32 -7.08 -11.48
N LYS A 550 25.03 -7.37 -11.35
CA LYS A 550 24.48 -8.18 -10.25
C LYS A 550 24.47 -9.67 -10.51
N GLN A 551 25.00 -10.12 -11.65
CA GLN A 551 25.02 -11.55 -12.04
C GLN A 551 23.62 -12.18 -11.97
N LEU A 552 22.60 -11.48 -12.46
CA LEU A 552 21.21 -11.93 -12.40
C LEU A 552 20.95 -13.05 -13.41
N ARG A 553 20.04 -13.96 -13.06
CA ARG A 553 19.49 -14.99 -13.95
C ARG A 553 18.28 -14.44 -14.69
N VAL A 554 18.18 -14.70 -15.99
CA VAL A 554 17.08 -14.21 -16.83
C VAL A 554 16.29 -15.38 -17.39
N LEU A 555 15.08 -15.57 -16.88
CA LEU A 555 14.13 -16.56 -17.36
C LEU A 555 13.12 -15.91 -18.30
N TYR A 556 12.67 -16.64 -19.32
CA TYR A 556 11.64 -16.16 -20.23
C TYR A 556 10.72 -17.28 -20.72
N LEU A 557 9.47 -16.92 -20.99
CA LEU A 557 8.45 -17.81 -21.53
C LEU A 557 7.28 -17.00 -22.10
N ASP A 558 6.58 -17.52 -23.13
CA ASP A 558 5.30 -16.96 -23.58
C ASP A 558 4.14 -17.46 -22.71
N ALA A 559 4.08 -17.00 -21.46
CA ALA A 559 3.01 -17.37 -20.54
C ALA A 559 1.61 -16.97 -21.03
N ALA A 560 1.50 -15.83 -21.74
CA ALA A 560 0.24 -15.39 -22.34
C ALA A 560 -0.18 -16.25 -23.54
N GLY A 561 0.76 -16.73 -24.36
CA GLY A 561 0.51 -17.71 -25.42
C GLY A 561 0.01 -19.04 -24.87
N ILE A 562 0.73 -19.61 -23.90
CA ILE A 562 0.35 -20.87 -23.24
C ILE A 562 -1.05 -20.77 -22.63
N ALA A 563 -1.34 -19.69 -21.92
CA ALA A 563 -2.64 -19.49 -21.30
C ALA A 563 -3.78 -19.39 -22.32
N ARG A 564 -3.54 -18.79 -23.49
CA ARG A 564 -4.53 -18.72 -24.59
C ARG A 564 -4.78 -20.08 -25.23
N GLU A 565 -3.75 -20.91 -25.36
CA GLU A 565 -3.87 -22.26 -25.93
C GLU A 565 -4.60 -23.23 -25.00
N VAL A 566 -4.34 -23.13 -23.69
CA VAL A 566 -4.83 -24.10 -22.70
C VAL A 566 -6.23 -23.75 -22.18
N ALA A 567 -6.54 -22.46 -22.00
CA ALA A 567 -7.80 -22.07 -21.35
C ALA A 567 -9.02 -22.40 -22.21
N SER A 568 -9.90 -23.27 -21.70
CA SER A 568 -11.15 -23.63 -22.37
C SER A 568 -12.20 -22.51 -22.33
N VAL A 569 -12.02 -21.52 -21.43
CA VAL A 569 -12.95 -20.39 -21.23
C VAL A 569 -12.27 -19.08 -21.64
N PRO A 570 -12.85 -18.32 -22.59
CA PRO A 570 -12.25 -17.07 -23.09
C PRO A 570 -11.88 -16.06 -21.99
N ASP A 571 -12.75 -15.89 -20.99
CA ASP A 571 -12.52 -14.96 -19.87
C ASP A 571 -11.34 -15.33 -18.96
N LEU A 572 -10.88 -16.58 -19.02
CA LEU A 572 -9.77 -17.08 -18.22
C LEU A 572 -8.42 -16.99 -18.93
N GLN A 573 -8.38 -16.86 -20.26
CA GLN A 573 -7.15 -16.81 -21.06
C GLN A 573 -6.15 -15.80 -20.50
N VAL A 574 -6.62 -14.58 -20.21
CA VAL A 574 -5.76 -13.51 -19.68
C VAL A 574 -5.36 -13.74 -18.23
N ARG A 575 -6.16 -14.45 -17.43
CA ARG A 575 -5.86 -14.69 -16.01
C ARG A 575 -4.93 -15.89 -15.80
N MET A 576 -4.99 -16.87 -16.69
CA MET A 576 -4.23 -18.11 -16.58
C MET A 576 -2.74 -17.95 -16.86
N GLN A 577 -2.31 -16.82 -17.45
CA GLN A 577 -0.87 -16.49 -17.56
C GLN A 577 -0.17 -16.49 -16.20
N GLY A 578 -0.87 -16.08 -15.12
CA GLY A 578 -0.31 -16.11 -13.78
C GLY A 578 -0.18 -17.54 -13.21
N ILE A 579 -0.98 -18.49 -13.70
CA ILE A 579 -0.87 -19.89 -13.32
C ILE A 579 0.30 -20.56 -14.06
N VAL A 580 0.59 -20.13 -15.29
CA VAL A 580 1.85 -20.49 -15.96
C VAL A 580 3.04 -19.95 -15.15
N LEU A 581 2.96 -18.69 -14.68
CA LEU A 581 3.98 -18.09 -13.81
C LEU A 581 4.19 -18.88 -12.51
N LEU A 582 3.15 -19.48 -11.93
CA LEU A 582 3.32 -20.39 -10.77
C LEU A 582 4.25 -21.56 -11.12
N GLY A 583 4.12 -22.18 -12.29
CA GLY A 583 5.03 -23.23 -12.74
C GLY A 583 6.48 -22.74 -12.87
N VAL A 584 6.66 -21.54 -13.44
CA VAL A 584 7.97 -20.88 -13.53
C VAL A 584 8.55 -20.59 -12.15
N PHE A 585 7.73 -20.06 -11.25
CA PHE A 585 8.10 -19.75 -9.88
C PHE A 585 8.60 -21.01 -9.16
N LEU A 586 7.84 -22.10 -9.20
CA LEU A 586 8.23 -23.37 -8.56
C LEU A 586 9.57 -23.91 -9.08
N LYS A 587 9.84 -23.82 -10.39
CA LYS A 587 11.13 -24.23 -10.98
C LYS A 587 12.29 -23.31 -10.62
N SER A 588 12.03 -22.03 -10.44
CA SER A 588 13.06 -21.02 -10.19
C SER A 588 13.40 -20.84 -8.71
N THR A 589 12.53 -21.31 -7.81
CA THR A 589 12.74 -21.22 -6.36
C THR A 589 13.65 -22.33 -5.82
N PRO A 590 14.41 -22.08 -4.74
CA PRO A 590 15.24 -23.10 -4.10
C PRO A 590 14.44 -24.12 -3.26
N PHE A 591 13.11 -23.99 -3.17
CA PHE A 591 12.30 -24.76 -2.23
C PHE A 591 12.31 -26.27 -2.51
N LEU A 592 12.35 -26.65 -3.80
CA LEU A 592 12.39 -28.07 -4.22
C LEU A 592 13.68 -28.75 -3.77
N GLU A 593 14.82 -28.09 -3.99
CA GLU A 593 16.14 -28.58 -3.59
C GLU A 593 16.26 -28.67 -2.07
N ARG A 594 15.76 -27.68 -1.34
CA ARG A 594 15.81 -27.64 0.13
C ARG A 594 14.97 -28.74 0.80
N ARG A 595 13.83 -29.12 0.21
CA ARG A 595 12.89 -30.10 0.79
C ARG A 595 12.99 -31.50 0.19
N ASN A 596 13.86 -31.70 -0.81
CA ASN A 596 14.06 -32.99 -1.50
C ASN A 596 12.75 -33.61 -2.02
N ILE A 597 11.87 -32.77 -2.59
CA ILE A 597 10.56 -33.18 -3.12
C ILE A 597 10.72 -33.55 -4.61
N SER A 598 10.18 -34.70 -5.02
CA SER A 598 10.18 -35.10 -6.42
C SER A 598 9.20 -34.27 -7.27
N GLN A 599 9.39 -34.24 -8.59
CA GLN A 599 8.45 -33.53 -9.47
C GLN A 599 7.02 -34.10 -9.42
N GLU A 600 6.87 -35.40 -9.18
CA GLU A 600 5.55 -36.05 -9.07
C GLU A 600 4.82 -35.60 -7.79
N GLU A 601 5.51 -35.61 -6.65
CA GLU A 601 4.98 -35.13 -5.37
C GLU A 601 4.62 -33.64 -5.43
N LEU A 602 5.47 -32.82 -6.07
CA LEU A 602 5.20 -31.40 -6.32
C LEU A 602 3.88 -31.21 -7.07
N MET A 603 3.71 -31.90 -8.21
CA MET A 603 2.52 -31.74 -9.04
C MET A 603 1.27 -32.26 -8.33
N GLY A 604 1.36 -33.33 -7.54
CA GLY A 604 0.27 -33.81 -6.69
C GLY A 604 -0.13 -32.79 -5.61
N GLY A 605 0.84 -32.14 -4.97
CA GLY A 605 0.60 -31.08 -3.99
C GLY A 605 -0.05 -29.83 -4.60
N VAL A 606 0.39 -29.43 -5.78
CA VAL A 606 -0.22 -28.34 -6.55
C VAL A 606 -1.66 -28.69 -6.93
N GLU A 607 -1.93 -29.92 -7.39
CA GLU A 607 -3.29 -30.37 -7.71
C GLU A 607 -4.22 -30.29 -6.51
N LYS A 608 -3.79 -30.80 -5.35
CA LYS A 608 -4.57 -30.72 -4.11
C LYS A 608 -4.94 -29.27 -3.77
N SER A 609 -3.99 -28.36 -3.90
CA SER A 609 -4.18 -26.93 -3.61
C SER A 609 -5.11 -26.24 -4.62
N LEU A 610 -4.93 -26.50 -5.92
CA LEU A 610 -5.81 -25.97 -6.96
C LEU A 610 -7.24 -26.49 -6.83
N ARG A 611 -7.43 -27.76 -6.44
CA ARG A 611 -8.77 -28.32 -6.15
C ARG A 611 -9.41 -27.68 -4.93
N LYS A 612 -8.66 -27.42 -3.86
CA LYS A 612 -9.13 -26.67 -2.69
C LYS A 612 -9.59 -25.25 -3.07
N TYR A 613 -8.83 -24.58 -3.93
CA TYR A 613 -9.10 -23.19 -4.31
C TYR A 613 -10.20 -23.04 -5.39
N PHE A 614 -10.21 -23.92 -6.39
CA PHE A 614 -11.09 -23.86 -7.56
C PHE A 614 -12.16 -24.95 -7.60
N GLY A 615 -12.33 -25.76 -6.54
CA GLY A 615 -13.25 -26.91 -6.53
C GLY A 615 -14.73 -26.60 -6.77
N LYS A 616 -15.13 -25.32 -6.67
CA LYS A 616 -16.47 -24.84 -7.06
C LYS A 616 -16.62 -24.60 -8.58
N ARG A 617 -15.54 -24.69 -9.35
CA ARG A 617 -15.51 -24.59 -10.83
C ARG A 617 -15.60 -25.98 -11.45
N SER A 618 -15.78 -26.05 -12.76
CA SER A 618 -15.83 -27.33 -13.49
C SER A 618 -14.48 -28.05 -13.46
N GLU A 619 -14.52 -29.38 -13.54
CA GLU A 619 -13.30 -30.22 -13.60
C GLU A 619 -12.36 -29.81 -14.74
N GLN A 620 -12.92 -29.41 -15.89
CA GLN A 620 -12.14 -28.92 -17.03
C GLN A 620 -11.27 -27.71 -16.64
N VAL A 621 -11.82 -26.75 -15.90
CA VAL A 621 -11.06 -25.55 -15.48
C VAL A 621 -9.90 -25.96 -14.56
N ILE A 622 -10.09 -26.97 -13.71
CA ILE A 622 -9.00 -27.48 -12.84
C ILE A 622 -7.89 -28.10 -13.69
N GLN A 623 -8.24 -28.91 -14.69
CA GLN A 623 -7.26 -29.53 -15.60
C GLN A 623 -6.51 -28.51 -16.46
N ASP A 624 -7.19 -27.46 -16.93
CA ASP A 624 -6.55 -26.36 -17.65
C ASP A 624 -5.51 -25.64 -16.77
N ASN A 625 -5.84 -25.38 -15.49
CA ASN A 625 -4.90 -24.78 -14.53
C ASN A 625 -3.69 -25.68 -14.31
N LEU A 626 -3.89 -26.99 -14.12
CA LEU A 626 -2.82 -27.96 -13.96
C LEU A 626 -1.90 -28.02 -15.17
N THR A 627 -2.48 -28.00 -16.37
CA THR A 627 -1.73 -27.98 -17.62
C THR A 627 -0.89 -26.71 -17.72
N CYS A 628 -1.45 -25.55 -17.36
CA CYS A 628 -0.69 -24.28 -17.31
C CYS A 628 0.53 -24.37 -16.37
N VAL A 629 0.36 -24.93 -15.16
CA VAL A 629 1.49 -25.11 -14.22
C VAL A 629 2.56 -26.02 -14.81
N ARG A 630 2.17 -27.18 -15.35
CA ARG A 630 3.11 -28.15 -15.93
C ARG A 630 3.90 -27.55 -17.09
N ARG A 631 3.23 -26.83 -17.99
CA ARG A 631 3.87 -26.15 -19.12
C ARG A 631 4.79 -25.03 -18.64
N GLY A 632 4.36 -24.20 -17.69
CA GLY A 632 5.21 -23.17 -17.09
C GLY A 632 6.48 -23.72 -16.45
N PHE A 633 6.38 -24.86 -15.78
CA PHE A 633 7.51 -25.57 -15.18
C PHE A 633 8.44 -26.18 -16.25
N ALA A 634 7.89 -26.89 -17.24
CA ALA A 634 8.68 -27.60 -18.24
C ALA A 634 9.33 -26.66 -19.28
N GLU A 635 8.57 -25.69 -19.79
CA GLU A 635 8.92 -24.92 -21.00
C GLU A 635 9.73 -23.65 -20.71
N VAL A 636 9.82 -23.18 -19.46
CA VAL A 636 10.61 -21.97 -19.15
C VAL A 636 12.08 -22.16 -19.48
N GLN A 637 12.63 -21.16 -20.20
CA GLN A 637 14.00 -21.11 -20.68
C GLN A 637 14.81 -20.07 -19.90
N GLU A 638 16.12 -20.25 -19.85
CA GLU A 638 17.07 -19.32 -19.25
C GLU A 638 17.98 -18.77 -20.36
N ILE A 639 18.21 -17.45 -20.38
CA ILE A 639 19.16 -16.85 -21.32
C ILE A 639 20.57 -17.30 -20.89
N PRO A 640 21.33 -17.99 -21.76
CA PRO A 640 22.66 -18.47 -21.41
C PRO A 640 23.59 -17.32 -21.03
N ARG A 641 24.48 -17.58 -20.08
CA ARG A 641 25.45 -16.58 -19.63
C ARG A 641 26.35 -16.09 -20.77
N THR A 642 26.67 -16.96 -21.72
CA THR A 642 27.41 -16.61 -22.93
C THR A 642 26.72 -15.52 -23.76
N VAL A 643 25.39 -15.53 -23.86
CA VAL A 643 24.60 -14.50 -24.57
C VAL A 643 24.54 -13.21 -23.77
N ILE A 644 24.40 -13.31 -22.44
CA ILE A 644 24.39 -12.14 -21.56
C ILE A 644 25.74 -11.43 -21.63
N ASP A 645 26.84 -12.17 -21.65
CA ASP A 645 28.20 -11.62 -21.63
C ASP A 645 28.78 -11.34 -23.04
N GLU A 646 28.12 -11.81 -24.12
CA GLU A 646 28.53 -11.50 -25.50
C GLU A 646 28.44 -9.99 -25.80
N ASP A 647 29.57 -9.48 -26.28
CA ASP A 647 29.94 -8.11 -26.70
C ASP A 647 28.97 -6.95 -26.38
N VAL A 648 29.39 -6.11 -25.43
CA VAL A 648 29.31 -4.66 -25.60
C VAL A 648 30.70 -4.09 -25.34
N PRO A 649 31.28 -3.28 -26.26
CA PRO A 649 32.53 -2.59 -26.01
C PRO A 649 32.44 -1.75 -24.73
N ALA A 650 33.56 -1.65 -24.02
CA ALA A 650 33.70 -0.84 -22.81
C ALA A 650 33.03 0.53 -23.02
N VAL A 651 32.21 0.94 -22.06
CA VAL A 651 31.57 2.26 -22.04
C VAL A 651 32.66 3.31 -22.22
N SER A 652 32.76 3.85 -23.43
CA SER A 652 33.56 5.01 -23.73
C SER A 652 32.91 6.20 -23.01
N HIS A 653 33.71 6.89 -22.21
CA HIS A 653 33.30 8.10 -21.51
C HIS A 653 32.56 9.07 -22.46
N PRO A 654 31.59 9.87 -21.98
CA PRO A 654 30.85 10.86 -22.79
C PRO A 654 31.74 11.85 -23.55
N GLU A 655 33.04 11.91 -23.22
CA GLU A 655 34.06 12.67 -23.94
C GLU A 655 34.43 12.12 -25.33
N GLN A 656 34.04 10.88 -25.68
CA GLN A 656 34.39 10.27 -26.97
C GLN A 656 33.29 10.33 -28.04
N PHE A 657 32.06 10.70 -27.67
CA PHE A 657 30.95 10.80 -28.63
C PHE A 657 30.82 12.22 -29.19
N LYS A 658 30.49 12.30 -30.47
CA LYS A 658 30.18 13.53 -31.18
C LYS A 658 28.68 13.72 -31.32
N VAL A 659 28.25 14.97 -31.48
CA VAL A 659 26.84 15.29 -31.75
C VAL A 659 26.30 14.55 -32.98
N SER A 660 27.13 14.31 -34.01
CA SER A 660 26.77 13.54 -35.20
C SER A 660 26.26 12.13 -34.91
N ASP A 661 26.66 11.54 -33.78
CA ASP A 661 26.41 10.14 -33.46
C ASP A 661 25.00 9.90 -32.91
N ILE A 662 24.34 10.97 -32.43
CA ILE A 662 23.01 10.90 -31.81
C ILE A 662 22.01 11.93 -32.35
N MET A 663 22.44 12.89 -33.16
CA MET A 663 21.54 13.91 -33.69
C MET A 663 20.49 13.29 -34.62
N HIS A 664 19.30 13.86 -34.62
CA HIS A 664 18.34 13.65 -35.70
C HIS A 664 18.84 14.38 -36.95
N GLN A 665 19.06 13.63 -38.03
CA GLN A 665 19.47 14.21 -39.31
C GLN A 665 18.29 14.85 -40.04
N GLY A 666 18.53 16.03 -40.60
CA GLY A 666 17.51 16.85 -41.23
C GLY A 666 16.76 17.74 -40.24
N VAL A 667 16.24 18.84 -40.75
CA VAL A 667 15.44 19.81 -39.98
C VAL A 667 14.17 20.14 -40.74
N ILE A 668 13.06 20.18 -40.02
CA ILE A 668 11.83 20.74 -40.58
C ILE A 668 11.97 22.26 -40.51
N ALA A 669 12.00 22.89 -41.68
CA ALA A 669 12.29 24.30 -41.83
C ALA A 669 11.13 25.09 -42.47
N CYS A 670 11.02 26.37 -42.14
CA CYS A 670 10.08 27.30 -42.73
C CYS A 670 10.74 28.65 -43.08
N ARG A 671 10.05 29.47 -43.88
CA ARG A 671 10.51 30.84 -44.20
C ARG A 671 10.08 31.84 -43.11
N PRO A 672 10.76 32.99 -42.95
CA PRO A 672 10.42 34.02 -41.96
C PRO A 672 9.01 34.62 -42.10
N THR A 673 8.41 34.49 -43.29
CA THR A 673 7.06 34.97 -43.63
C THR A 673 5.99 33.89 -43.49
N THR A 674 6.33 32.70 -42.97
CA THR A 674 5.38 31.59 -42.85
C THR A 674 4.37 31.88 -41.75
N PRO A 675 3.04 31.84 -42.03
CA PRO A 675 2.02 32.06 -41.01
C PRO A 675 2.01 31.00 -39.91
N LEU A 676 1.74 31.38 -38.66
CA LEU A 676 1.74 30.47 -37.51
C LEU A 676 0.73 29.33 -37.62
N ALA A 677 -0.42 29.53 -38.26
CA ALA A 677 -1.37 28.43 -38.51
C ALA A 677 -0.76 27.30 -39.35
N LYS A 678 0.07 27.65 -40.35
CA LYS A 678 0.78 26.64 -41.15
C LYS A 678 1.85 25.94 -40.32
N LEU A 679 2.53 26.65 -39.43
CA LEU A 679 3.52 26.05 -38.52
C LEU A 679 2.87 25.11 -37.50
N ALA A 680 1.75 25.51 -36.89
CA ALA A 680 1.02 24.66 -35.95
C ALA A 680 0.56 23.35 -36.62
N LYS A 681 0.05 23.45 -37.85
CA LYS A 681 -0.34 22.28 -38.65
C LYS A 681 0.87 21.40 -39.00
N ALA A 682 1.98 22.00 -39.42
CA ALA A 682 3.20 21.25 -39.74
C ALA A 682 3.82 20.56 -38.51
N MET A 683 3.74 21.17 -37.32
CA MET A 683 4.20 20.55 -36.06
C MET A 683 3.36 19.31 -35.71
N ASP A 684 2.05 19.38 -35.92
CA ASP A 684 1.13 18.27 -35.66
C ASP A 684 1.32 17.12 -36.67
N GLU A 685 1.33 17.44 -37.98
CA GLU A 685 1.47 16.46 -39.07
C GLU A 685 2.82 15.74 -39.06
N GLN A 686 3.88 16.41 -38.60
CA GLN A 686 5.24 15.85 -38.55
C GLN A 686 5.65 15.39 -37.15
N HIS A 687 4.75 15.47 -36.17
CA HIS A 687 4.98 15.11 -34.77
C HIS A 687 6.24 15.77 -34.15
N VAL A 688 6.47 17.06 -34.43
CA VAL A 688 7.63 17.81 -33.90
C VAL A 688 7.23 18.97 -33.00
N GLY A 689 7.99 19.20 -31.93
CA GLY A 689 7.72 20.29 -30.99
C GLY A 689 8.36 21.65 -31.34
N ALA A 690 9.14 21.75 -32.42
CA ALA A 690 9.68 23.01 -32.93
C ALA A 690 10.07 22.90 -34.42
N ILE A 691 10.06 24.05 -35.11
CA ILE A 691 10.41 24.20 -36.54
C ILE A 691 11.49 25.28 -36.67
N VAL A 692 12.50 25.00 -37.50
CA VAL A 692 13.62 25.90 -37.77
C VAL A 692 13.21 26.96 -38.80
N VAL A 693 13.56 28.23 -38.59
CA VAL A 693 13.31 29.31 -39.57
C VAL A 693 14.60 29.56 -40.35
N VAL A 694 14.52 29.55 -41.68
CA VAL A 694 15.67 29.75 -42.58
C VAL A 694 15.42 30.83 -43.64
N ASP A 695 16.46 31.59 -44.01
CA ASP A 695 16.40 32.55 -45.12
C ASP A 695 16.31 31.87 -46.49
N GLN A 696 16.25 32.64 -47.58
CA GLN A 696 16.10 32.11 -48.95
C GLN A 696 17.20 31.11 -49.35
N GLU A 697 18.41 31.30 -48.83
CA GLU A 697 19.62 30.51 -49.10
C GLU A 697 19.73 29.28 -48.17
N GLY A 698 18.85 29.17 -47.18
CA GLY A 698 18.77 28.03 -46.26
C GLY A 698 19.55 28.23 -44.96
N ASN A 699 20.01 29.45 -44.67
CA ASN A 699 20.74 29.74 -43.44
C ASN A 699 19.78 29.96 -42.27
N LEU A 700 20.20 29.52 -41.08
CA LEU A 700 19.44 29.62 -39.84
C LEU A 700 19.16 31.09 -39.46
N GLN A 701 17.87 31.42 -39.34
CA GLN A 701 17.36 32.73 -38.93
C GLN A 701 16.65 32.68 -37.56
N GLY A 702 16.11 31.53 -37.17
CA GLY A 702 15.43 31.39 -35.88
C GLY A 702 14.85 30.01 -35.63
N LEU A 703 14.15 29.86 -34.51
CA LEU A 703 13.41 28.65 -34.13
C LEU A 703 12.04 29.05 -33.57
N VAL A 704 10.98 28.37 -34.01
CA VAL A 704 9.62 28.52 -33.45
C VAL A 704 9.24 27.22 -32.75
N SER A 705 8.91 27.27 -31.47
CA SER A 705 8.45 26.12 -30.68
C SER A 705 6.93 26.11 -30.49
N SER A 706 6.38 24.98 -30.07
CA SER A 706 4.97 24.88 -29.66
C SER A 706 4.61 25.87 -28.54
N THR A 707 5.57 26.21 -27.67
CA THR A 707 5.37 27.21 -26.61
C THR A 707 5.24 28.62 -27.18
N ASP A 708 5.95 28.95 -28.26
CA ASP A 708 5.85 30.26 -28.92
C ASP A 708 4.49 30.43 -29.61
N ILE A 709 3.96 29.36 -30.21
CA ILE A 709 2.60 29.34 -30.78
C ILE A 709 1.55 29.49 -29.68
N LEU A 710 1.72 28.82 -28.53
CA LEU A 710 0.82 28.96 -27.38
C LEU A 710 0.86 30.37 -26.79
N ARG A 711 2.05 30.97 -26.65
CA ARG A 711 2.20 32.37 -26.21
C ARG A 711 1.52 33.35 -27.18
N ALA A 712 1.69 33.15 -28.49
CA ALA A 712 1.01 33.95 -29.50
C ALA A 712 -0.52 33.82 -29.43
N ARG A 713 -1.04 32.61 -29.13
CA ARG A 713 -2.48 32.37 -28.88
C ARG A 713 -2.98 33.06 -27.63
N SER A 714 -2.24 32.99 -26.53
CA SER A 714 -2.61 33.60 -25.24
C SER A 714 -2.49 35.12 -25.24
N GLY A 715 -1.58 35.69 -26.04
CA GLY A 715 -1.37 37.14 -26.17
C GLY A 715 -2.53 37.91 -26.82
N ASN A 716 -3.41 37.23 -27.56
CA ASN A 716 -4.64 37.83 -28.10
C ASN A 716 -5.80 37.91 -27.09
N GLY A 717 -5.59 37.51 -25.83
CA GLY A 717 -6.64 37.38 -24.82
C GLY A 717 -6.59 38.34 -23.63
N ASN A 718 -5.54 39.13 -23.41
CA ASN A 718 -5.49 40.04 -22.25
C ASN A 718 -4.52 41.21 -22.46
N GLY A 719 -5.06 42.41 -22.63
CA GLY A 719 -4.33 43.64 -22.39
C GLY A 719 -4.09 43.80 -20.89
N ASN A 720 -2.85 43.59 -20.45
CA ASN A 720 -2.30 44.17 -19.22
C ASN A 720 -0.77 44.07 -19.26
N GLY A 721 -0.16 45.00 -20.01
CA GLY A 721 1.27 45.30 -19.93
C GLY A 721 1.48 46.54 -19.09
N HIS A 722 2.26 46.39 -18.02
CA HIS A 722 2.65 47.45 -17.10
C HIS A 722 3.31 48.63 -17.83
N SER A 723 2.88 49.83 -17.45
CA SER A 723 3.43 51.12 -17.82
C SER A 723 4.91 51.29 -17.46
N ASN A 724 5.71 51.83 -18.37
CA ASN A 724 6.77 52.77 -18.01
C ASN A 724 7.05 53.77 -19.15
N GLY A 725 6.61 55.02 -18.93
CA GLY A 725 7.38 56.23 -19.21
C GLY A 725 7.59 56.74 -20.65
N ASN A 726 6.75 57.71 -21.01
CA ASN A 726 7.04 58.98 -21.72
C ASN A 726 7.34 59.04 -23.24
N GLY A 727 6.43 59.71 -23.97
CA GLY A 727 6.67 60.25 -25.30
C GLY A 727 5.40 60.78 -25.98
N ASN A 728 5.22 62.11 -26.00
CA ASN A 728 4.18 62.83 -26.73
C ASN A 728 4.29 62.60 -28.25
N GLY A 729 3.16 62.36 -28.93
CA GLY A 729 3.10 62.38 -30.39
C GLY A 729 1.74 61.98 -30.96
N ASN A 730 0.99 62.97 -31.44
CA ASN A 730 -0.17 62.78 -32.32
C ASN A 730 0.22 61.99 -33.58
N GLY A 731 -0.48 60.90 -33.86
CA GLY A 731 -0.32 60.15 -35.10
C GLY A 731 -1.45 59.15 -35.31
N SER A 732 -2.35 59.46 -36.24
CA SER A 732 -3.37 58.55 -36.75
C SER A 732 -2.71 57.39 -37.51
N SER A 733 -2.98 56.14 -37.12
CA SER A 733 -2.84 54.99 -38.01
C SER A 733 -3.72 53.82 -37.56
N ASN A 734 -4.59 53.36 -38.47
CA ASN A 734 -5.33 52.10 -38.40
C ASN A 734 -4.41 50.92 -38.00
N GLY A 735 -4.69 50.28 -36.86
CA GLY A 735 -4.07 49.02 -36.47
C GLY A 735 -5.13 47.94 -36.26
N GLN A 736 -5.45 47.16 -37.31
CA GLN A 736 -6.17 45.90 -37.17
C GLN A 736 -5.32 44.94 -36.31
N THR A 737 -5.85 44.46 -35.19
CA THR A 737 -5.22 43.42 -34.39
C THR A 737 -5.15 42.14 -35.25
N LYS A 738 -3.95 41.78 -35.75
CA LYS A 738 -3.76 40.53 -36.50
C LYS A 738 -4.16 39.34 -35.63
N PHE A 739 -4.98 38.44 -36.18
CA PHE A 739 -5.30 37.18 -35.54
C PHE A 739 -4.00 36.35 -35.41
N TRP A 740 -3.76 35.68 -34.28
CA TRP A 740 -2.49 34.98 -33.99
C TRP A 740 -2.07 34.01 -35.11
N ALA A 741 -3.05 33.44 -35.83
CA ALA A 741 -2.83 32.51 -36.94
C ALA A 741 -2.09 33.14 -38.13
N ASP A 742 -2.26 34.46 -38.31
CA ASP A 742 -1.72 35.26 -39.42
C ASP A 742 -0.40 35.95 -39.06
N LEU A 743 0.07 35.79 -37.82
CA LEU A 743 1.41 36.21 -37.44
C LEU A 743 2.44 35.40 -38.23
N GLU A 744 3.49 36.06 -38.65
CA GLU A 744 4.59 35.44 -39.37
C GLU A 744 5.60 34.84 -38.38
N SER A 745 6.28 33.77 -38.79
CA SER A 745 7.28 33.08 -37.96
C SER A 745 8.37 34.01 -37.44
N SER A 746 8.80 34.99 -38.24
CA SER A 746 9.77 36.03 -37.84
C SER A 746 9.34 36.88 -36.64
N GLN A 747 8.03 37.01 -36.41
CA GLN A 747 7.48 37.87 -35.36
C GLN A 747 7.46 37.18 -34.00
N VAL A 748 7.64 35.86 -33.94
CA VAL A 748 7.59 35.07 -32.69
C VAL A 748 8.78 34.14 -32.50
N MET A 749 9.61 33.95 -33.52
CA MET A 749 10.77 33.08 -33.44
C MET A 749 11.81 33.57 -32.43
N THR A 750 12.54 32.63 -31.85
CA THR A 750 13.80 32.93 -31.16
C THR A 750 14.88 33.12 -32.22
N ALA A 751 15.33 34.35 -32.45
CA ALA A 751 16.34 34.67 -33.47
C ALA A 751 17.75 34.18 -33.08
N ASN A 752 18.12 34.30 -31.80
CA ASN A 752 19.43 33.86 -31.30
C ASN A 752 19.40 32.39 -30.89
N VAL A 753 19.32 31.49 -31.87
CA VAL A 753 19.29 30.05 -31.63
C VAL A 753 20.66 29.56 -31.18
N ILE A 754 20.71 28.94 -30.00
CA ILE A 754 21.92 28.27 -29.52
C ILE A 754 22.15 27.03 -30.40
N THR A 755 23.36 26.95 -30.95
CA THR A 755 23.75 25.99 -31.99
C THR A 755 24.93 25.14 -31.54
N THR A 756 25.03 23.97 -32.15
CA THR A 756 26.16 23.04 -31.99
C THR A 756 26.61 22.56 -33.37
N THR A 757 27.79 21.98 -33.48
CA THR A 757 28.27 21.40 -34.76
C THR A 757 28.26 19.86 -34.70
N PRO A 758 28.18 19.14 -35.84
CA PRO A 758 28.21 17.69 -35.85
C PRO A 758 29.47 17.09 -35.19
N ASN A 759 30.59 17.80 -35.25
CA ASN A 759 31.87 17.35 -34.71
C ASN A 759 32.11 17.73 -33.24
N GLU A 760 31.20 18.48 -32.63
CA GLU A 760 31.32 18.92 -31.24
C GLU A 760 31.09 17.74 -30.27
N SER A 761 31.78 17.75 -29.13
CA SER A 761 31.65 16.68 -28.13
C SER A 761 30.26 16.71 -27.47
N LEU A 762 29.77 15.54 -27.04
CA LEU A 762 28.50 15.49 -26.29
C LEU A 762 28.58 16.22 -24.95
N SER A 763 29.73 16.21 -24.29
CA SER A 763 29.96 16.97 -23.04
C SER A 763 29.75 18.47 -23.24
N ASP A 764 30.30 19.05 -24.32
CA ASP A 764 30.13 20.46 -24.63
C ASP A 764 28.69 20.79 -25.01
N ALA A 765 28.03 19.91 -25.76
CA ALA A 765 26.61 20.05 -26.08
C ALA A 765 25.71 20.00 -24.83
N MET A 766 26.00 19.09 -23.87
CA MET A 766 25.31 19.02 -22.58
C MET A 766 25.52 20.30 -21.77
N GLN A 767 26.76 20.79 -21.70
CA GLN A 767 27.07 22.02 -20.99
C GLN A 767 26.36 23.22 -21.61
N LYS A 768 26.22 23.28 -22.93
CA LYS A 768 25.41 24.29 -23.62
C LYS A 768 23.93 24.22 -23.23
N LEU A 769 23.33 23.02 -23.15
CA LEU A 769 21.93 22.86 -22.72
C LEU A 769 21.72 23.33 -21.27
N VAL A 770 22.59 22.92 -20.36
CA VAL A 770 22.50 23.27 -18.92
C VAL A 770 22.73 24.76 -18.71
N THR A 771 23.79 25.31 -19.30
CA THR A 771 24.17 26.72 -19.14
C THR A 771 23.10 27.66 -19.70
N ASN A 772 22.53 27.31 -20.85
CA ASN A 772 21.51 28.14 -21.50
C ASN A 772 20.07 27.80 -21.06
N ARG A 773 19.88 26.81 -20.18
CA ARG A 773 18.58 26.32 -19.69
C ARG A 773 17.59 26.01 -20.83
N ILE A 774 18.06 25.33 -21.86
CA ILE A 774 17.29 24.93 -23.03
C ILE A 774 17.24 23.40 -23.16
N HIS A 775 16.23 22.88 -23.86
CA HIS A 775 16.01 21.43 -24.00
C HIS A 775 16.51 20.84 -25.33
N ARG A 776 16.93 21.68 -26.28
CA ARG A 776 17.39 21.25 -27.61
C ARG A 776 18.41 22.21 -28.21
N LEU A 777 19.31 21.67 -29.04
CA LEU A 777 20.26 22.43 -29.86
C LEU A 777 19.96 22.17 -31.33
N VAL A 778 20.05 23.24 -32.14
CA VAL A 778 20.08 23.10 -33.60
C VAL A 778 21.52 22.79 -34.02
N VAL A 779 21.71 21.69 -34.73
CA VAL A 779 23.01 21.29 -35.28
C VAL A 779 23.21 22.00 -36.61
N VAL A 780 24.30 22.73 -36.75
CA VAL A 780 24.63 23.50 -37.95
C VAL A 780 25.99 23.13 -38.51
N GLU A 781 26.10 23.11 -39.83
CA GLU A 781 27.37 23.22 -40.54
C GLU A 781 27.66 24.70 -40.77
N GLN A 782 28.89 25.13 -40.48
CA GLN A 782 29.28 26.53 -40.58
C GLN A 782 30.39 26.69 -41.62
N GLU A 783 30.11 27.46 -42.68
CA GLU A 783 31.05 27.77 -43.75
C GLU A 783 30.96 29.26 -44.09
N ASN A 784 32.09 29.97 -44.08
CA ASN A 784 32.17 31.41 -44.38
C ASN A 784 31.14 32.30 -43.64
N GLY A 785 30.89 32.02 -42.35
CA GLY A 785 29.98 32.80 -41.51
C GLY A 785 28.49 32.43 -41.64
N HIS A 786 28.12 31.57 -42.59
CA HIS A 786 26.75 31.10 -42.78
C HIS A 786 26.50 29.83 -41.96
N LYS A 787 25.37 29.76 -41.25
CA LYS A 787 24.98 28.60 -40.43
C LYS A 787 23.87 27.83 -41.12
N ARG A 788 24.19 26.69 -41.73
CA ARG A 788 23.20 25.83 -42.37
C ARG A 788 22.74 24.76 -41.38
N PRO A 789 21.46 24.70 -40.98
CA PRO A 789 20.98 23.70 -40.05
C PRO A 789 20.87 22.32 -40.73
N VAL A 790 21.52 21.32 -40.13
CA VAL A 790 21.67 19.95 -40.65
C VAL A 790 21.04 18.89 -39.75
N GLY A 791 20.69 19.25 -38.51
CA GLY A 791 20.02 18.34 -37.58
C GLY A 791 19.58 19.02 -36.28
N MET A 792 19.04 18.23 -35.35
CA MET A 792 18.76 18.66 -33.98
C MET A 792 19.15 17.58 -32.97
N VAL A 793 19.53 17.99 -31.76
CA VAL A 793 19.78 17.10 -30.62
C VAL A 793 19.06 17.63 -29.38
N SER A 794 18.37 16.75 -28.64
CA SER A 794 17.63 17.11 -27.43
C SER A 794 18.25 16.56 -26.15
N ALA A 795 17.84 17.11 -25.00
CA ALA A 795 18.25 16.59 -23.69
C ALA A 795 17.90 15.10 -23.51
N MET A 796 16.80 14.63 -24.11
CA MET A 796 16.41 13.21 -24.10
C MET A 796 17.26 12.33 -25.00
N ASP A 797 17.86 12.89 -26.05
CA ASP A 797 18.79 12.14 -26.90
C ASP A 797 20.14 11.97 -26.19
N LEU A 798 20.54 12.97 -25.40
CA LEU A 798 21.77 12.94 -24.60
C LEU A 798 21.69 11.98 -23.41
N THR A 799 20.50 11.73 -22.85
CA THR A 799 20.32 10.72 -21.78
C THR A 799 20.36 9.28 -22.28
N ARG A 800 20.37 9.05 -23.61
CA ARG A 800 20.51 7.70 -24.18
C ARG A 800 21.94 7.16 -24.14
N VAL A 801 22.92 8.01 -23.82
CA VAL A 801 24.36 7.70 -23.88
C VAL A 801 25.01 7.67 -22.47
N GLY A 802 24.23 7.62 -21.39
CA GLY A 802 24.71 7.62 -19.98
C GLY A 802 24.24 6.44 -19.12
#